data_AF-A0A5N6PJ04-F1
#
_entry.id   AF-A0A5N6PJ04-F1
#
_cell.length_a   1.000
_cell.length_b   1.000
_cell.length_c   1.000
_cell.angle_alpha   90.00
_cell.angle_beta   90.00
_cell.angle_gamma   90.00
#
_symmetry.space_group_name_H-M   'P 1'
#
loop_
_entity.id
_entity.type
_entity.pdbx_description
1 polymer ?
#
loop_
_entity_poly.entity_id
_entity_poly.type
_entity_poly.pdbx_seq_one_letter_code
_entity_poly.pdbx_strand_id
1 'polypeptide(L)'
;MESWCFVKHKASLLIFMMLLIFILGWAQGIYIEDERKALLEIKASLLEVSNFLNVENLLPTWVDHGKYCDWERIKCNMTSGFVTDLYLGNMFSKEKDMDDFYAFHRSHELIWPLNASLFLNFKELRRLDLSWNYIGNAFVSSGLERLSELKKLENLNLGYNFIETNIFPSLSELTSLKILNLTHVNINVYEMNSPPHDISEFQIPENLEVLDLAGNCYYGTLQMQGNSSQETYKLSRLMSLNLADNYFNESLITALATFTSLKTLNLQDNSLSRSFPSQEISELTNLEMLDLSSNSLNATPNIQDCKSLIRLERLESVSLRNNNFNKSIISCLSFLPSLNILDLSDSYNLGKVPNLPYLEVLILRHNNLNGTLPMEALAYFHHLKLLDLSFNNFVGSIPSTMKSLSSLQVVSFSHNALNGSLCNDGFCDLKNLQELDLSDNMFDGNLPKCFSGLLSLKFFDISSNQFTGIVPPSLIVNLTSLEYVDFSYNKFEGSFLFSLFSNHTKLQYFLFESGSEKIEVETEEPIGWIPMFQLKFLVLSNCIKKRPKGSVVPSFLLHQHKLRVLDLSCNSLEGQFPNWLLKNNKNLEILKLKDNFFRGVIHMRYKSNMKYLDMSGNHITGAIPENLQSFIPDIEHLNFSSNELNGVIPTSMLDLTELLTLDLSNNKLSGEVPKGLFTNLTSAIIIKLSNNTLYGNVLSGNLSLGRLETLQLDNNCFTGNISENHFMGPSILDISENHFTGTIPSWMSSTCDMWSSPLTYCELVARNNRLDGPFPCGTSFDFLDISQNSFSGPIPTFINMTNTKHLHLGSNRFTGLVPDAFQNLTSVLTLDISQNYLSGRIPEFLGELSSLRILLLGKNNFIGSIPEKLCQLNNVSLIDLSSNFLTGLIPRCLNNITGPKQLAFTQKFVFGYGVDSLWDDHISQYHIHETSFVDSMESDQFETRDEIQFTTKNNPLTYKGNILDYMWGLDLSSNKLTGEIPEELGMLTHILALNLSHNKLSGPIPVSFSNLSQIESLDLSSNSLSGKVPSELIQLTKLAVFDVSYNNLSGRLPERKAQFGTFSKESYEGNPLLCGAPLENNCMTTPQVSESSTKKDTEKWYDIDKASFYGSSCSTWFVFMLGFVVILYINPYWRRRWLEFVEECMYTCYYFLYDFVSSHCPTSPQHQGVQHFLPYNISYGGIPILE
;
A
#
# COMPACT_ATOMS: atom_id res chain seq x y z
N MET A 1 -69.40 -29.66 -72.74
CA MET A 1 -68.43 -30.57 -72.09
C MET A 1 -67.11 -29.87 -71.69
N GLU A 2 -66.85 -28.62 -72.11
CA GLU A 2 -65.59 -27.91 -71.81
C GLU A 2 -65.57 -27.15 -70.47
N SER A 3 -66.72 -26.83 -69.87
CA SER A 3 -66.77 -26.10 -68.58
C SER A 3 -66.45 -26.97 -67.35
N TRP A 4 -66.42 -28.30 -67.49
CA TRP A 4 -66.18 -29.23 -66.37
C TRP A 4 -64.70 -29.63 -66.18
N CYS A 5 -63.85 -29.49 -67.22
CA CYS A 5 -62.40 -29.71 -67.08
C CYS A 5 -61.68 -28.51 -66.42
N PHE A 6 -62.18 -27.28 -66.60
CA PHE A 6 -61.55 -26.07 -66.06
C PHE A 6 -61.69 -25.94 -64.53
N VAL A 7 -62.79 -26.44 -63.95
CA VAL A 7 -63.03 -26.41 -62.49
C VAL A 7 -62.21 -27.48 -61.76
N LYS A 8 -62.02 -28.67 -62.37
CA LYS A 8 -61.19 -29.75 -61.82
C LYS A 8 -59.71 -29.38 -61.72
N HIS A 9 -59.18 -28.67 -62.72
CA HIS A 9 -57.78 -28.21 -62.67
C HIS A 9 -57.52 -27.14 -61.62
N LYS A 10 -58.43 -26.16 -61.43
CA LYS A 10 -58.28 -25.15 -60.37
C LYS A 10 -58.43 -25.75 -58.97
N ALA A 11 -59.37 -26.68 -58.77
CA ALA A 11 -59.53 -27.38 -57.48
C ALA A 11 -58.31 -28.28 -57.17
N SER A 12 -57.78 -28.98 -58.18
CA SER A 12 -56.54 -29.76 -58.02
C SER A 12 -55.32 -28.88 -57.73
N LEU A 13 -55.22 -27.68 -58.32
CA LEU A 13 -54.13 -26.73 -58.06
C LEU A 13 -54.24 -26.12 -56.65
N LEU A 14 -55.46 -25.82 -56.18
CA LEU A 14 -55.72 -25.35 -54.81
C LEU A 14 -55.45 -26.44 -53.78
N ILE A 15 -55.86 -27.69 -54.03
CA ILE A 15 -55.55 -28.82 -53.15
C ILE A 15 -54.04 -29.10 -53.14
N PHE A 16 -53.37 -29.03 -54.30
CA PHE A 16 -51.93 -29.16 -54.38
C PHE A 16 -51.21 -28.03 -53.65
N MET A 17 -51.65 -26.77 -53.79
CA MET A 17 -51.10 -25.64 -53.04
C MET A 17 -51.37 -25.76 -51.53
N MET A 18 -52.55 -26.20 -51.11
CA MET A 18 -52.84 -26.45 -49.69
C MET A 18 -52.02 -27.60 -49.13
N LEU A 19 -51.84 -28.70 -49.88
CA LEU A 19 -50.93 -29.79 -49.52
C LEU A 19 -49.48 -29.31 -49.47
N LEU A 20 -49.05 -28.46 -50.40
CA LEU A 20 -47.71 -27.89 -50.39
C LEU A 20 -47.52 -26.98 -49.17
N ILE A 21 -48.49 -26.12 -48.85
CA ILE A 21 -48.46 -25.26 -47.66
C ILE A 21 -48.48 -26.09 -46.38
N PHE A 22 -49.26 -27.19 -46.35
CA PHE A 22 -49.31 -28.09 -45.20
C PHE A 22 -48.00 -28.86 -45.04
N ILE A 23 -47.41 -29.37 -46.13
CA ILE A 23 -46.11 -30.05 -46.14
C ILE A 23 -44.98 -29.08 -45.77
N LEU A 24 -45.01 -27.84 -46.29
CA LEU A 24 -44.04 -26.80 -45.94
C LEU A 24 -44.17 -26.37 -44.48
N GLY A 25 -45.40 -26.25 -43.96
CA GLY A 25 -45.65 -25.96 -42.55
C GLY A 25 -45.25 -27.11 -41.60
N TRP A 26 -45.46 -28.36 -42.01
CA TRP A 26 -44.99 -29.54 -41.27
C TRP A 26 -43.46 -29.67 -41.30
N ALA A 27 -42.84 -29.43 -42.45
CA ALA A 27 -41.38 -29.42 -42.57
C ALA A 27 -40.77 -28.31 -41.70
N GLN A 28 -41.32 -27.09 -41.76
CA GLN A 28 -40.89 -25.97 -40.91
C GLN A 28 -41.05 -26.28 -39.41
N GLY A 29 -42.14 -26.96 -39.02
CA GLY A 29 -42.34 -27.43 -37.65
C GLY A 29 -41.31 -28.46 -37.17
N ILE A 30 -40.81 -29.33 -38.05
CA ILE A 30 -39.75 -30.30 -37.73
C ILE A 30 -38.41 -29.58 -37.49
N TYR A 31 -38.01 -28.66 -38.37
CA TYR A 31 -36.74 -27.93 -38.25
C TYR A 31 -36.69 -27.00 -37.01
N ILE A 32 -37.81 -26.34 -36.69
CA ILE A 32 -37.96 -25.53 -35.47
C ILE A 32 -37.74 -26.41 -34.23
N GLU A 33 -38.18 -27.66 -34.28
CA GLU A 33 -38.05 -28.58 -33.16
C GLU A 33 -36.64 -29.16 -33.01
N ASP A 34 -35.89 -29.26 -34.10
CA ASP A 34 -34.47 -29.59 -34.06
C ASP A 34 -33.62 -28.42 -33.50
N GLU A 35 -33.93 -27.16 -33.85
CA GLU A 35 -33.30 -25.99 -33.18
C GLU A 35 -33.57 -25.99 -31.67
N ARG A 36 -34.82 -26.28 -31.26
CA ARG A 36 -35.20 -26.35 -29.84
C ARG A 36 -34.43 -27.43 -29.10
N LYS A 37 -34.28 -28.63 -29.67
CA LYS A 37 -33.48 -29.71 -29.07
C LYS A 37 -32.02 -29.30 -28.90
N ALA A 38 -31.43 -28.70 -29.93
CA ALA A 38 -30.05 -28.22 -29.88
C ALA A 38 -29.84 -27.18 -28.75
N LEU A 39 -30.78 -26.25 -28.57
CA LEU A 39 -30.75 -25.29 -27.45
C LEU A 39 -30.81 -25.98 -26.08
N LEU A 40 -31.68 -26.97 -25.93
CA LEU A 40 -31.78 -27.71 -24.66
C LEU A 40 -30.53 -28.57 -24.38
N GLU A 41 -29.88 -29.11 -25.40
CA GLU A 41 -28.58 -29.80 -25.26
C GLU A 41 -27.46 -28.84 -24.86
N ILE A 42 -27.42 -27.62 -25.42
CA ILE A 42 -26.49 -26.57 -24.97
C ILE A 42 -26.72 -26.26 -23.49
N LYS A 43 -27.98 -26.09 -23.06
CA LYS A 43 -28.33 -25.89 -21.63
C LYS A 43 -27.91 -27.06 -20.76
N ALA A 44 -28.05 -28.29 -21.23
CA ALA A 44 -27.60 -29.47 -20.49
C ALA A 44 -26.08 -29.47 -20.27
N SER A 45 -25.29 -29.12 -21.30
CA SER A 45 -23.84 -29.02 -21.19
C SER A 45 -23.37 -27.93 -20.21
N LEU A 46 -24.14 -26.84 -20.06
CA LEU A 46 -23.89 -25.79 -19.07
C LEU A 46 -24.13 -26.28 -17.64
N LEU A 47 -25.17 -27.10 -17.44
CA LEU A 47 -25.53 -27.61 -16.12
C LEU A 47 -24.44 -28.50 -15.53
N GLU A 48 -23.70 -29.24 -16.36
CA GLU A 48 -22.57 -30.06 -15.94
C GLU A 48 -21.48 -29.23 -15.24
N VAL A 49 -21.16 -28.04 -15.73
CA VAL A 49 -20.18 -27.12 -15.13
C VAL A 49 -20.79 -26.35 -13.95
N SER A 50 -22.06 -25.93 -14.05
CA SER A 50 -22.73 -25.13 -13.00
C SER A 50 -22.85 -25.84 -11.66
N ASN A 51 -22.96 -27.18 -11.67
CA ASN A 51 -23.02 -27.99 -10.45
C ASN A 51 -21.69 -27.95 -9.68
N PHE A 52 -20.57 -27.67 -10.35
CA PHE A 52 -19.27 -27.51 -9.72
C PHE A 52 -19.10 -26.10 -9.12
N LEU A 53 -19.71 -25.09 -9.75
CA LEU A 53 -19.65 -23.68 -9.34
C LEU A 53 -20.81 -23.25 -8.41
N ASN A 54 -21.70 -24.16 -8.00
CA ASN A 54 -22.89 -23.87 -7.17
C ASN A 54 -23.79 -22.73 -7.71
N VAL A 55 -23.83 -22.53 -9.05
CA VAL A 55 -24.65 -21.48 -9.66
C VAL A 55 -26.08 -21.98 -9.87
N GLU A 56 -27.04 -21.52 -9.06
CA GLU A 56 -28.45 -21.86 -9.25
C GLU A 56 -29.11 -21.04 -10.39
N ASN A 57 -29.96 -21.71 -11.18
CA ASN A 57 -30.83 -21.11 -12.22
C ASN A 57 -30.09 -20.39 -13.37
N LEU A 58 -29.16 -21.07 -14.05
CA LEU A 58 -28.66 -20.62 -15.37
C LEU A 58 -29.71 -20.84 -16.46
N LEU A 59 -29.96 -19.81 -17.27
CA LEU A 59 -30.96 -19.77 -18.35
C LEU A 59 -32.38 -20.19 -17.88
N PRO A 60 -32.97 -19.52 -16.88
CA PRO A 60 -34.27 -19.91 -16.30
C PRO A 60 -35.41 -19.88 -17.32
N THR A 61 -35.30 -19.09 -18.39
CA THR A 61 -36.33 -18.98 -19.43
C THR A 61 -36.31 -20.16 -20.43
N TRP A 62 -35.21 -20.91 -20.49
CA TRP A 62 -35.04 -22.04 -21.41
C TRP A 62 -35.72 -23.29 -20.86
N VAL A 63 -37.00 -23.48 -21.18
CA VAL A 63 -37.86 -24.53 -20.62
C VAL A 63 -38.37 -25.49 -21.70
N ASP A 64 -38.84 -26.67 -21.31
CA ASP A 64 -39.31 -27.68 -22.28
C ASP A 64 -40.56 -27.29 -23.08
N HIS A 65 -41.27 -26.23 -22.66
CA HIS A 65 -42.55 -25.80 -23.25
C HIS A 65 -42.58 -24.29 -23.48
N GLY A 66 -42.98 -23.85 -24.67
CA GLY A 66 -43.06 -22.44 -25.05
C GLY A 66 -42.32 -22.15 -26.35
N LYS A 67 -42.40 -20.91 -26.86
CA LYS A 67 -41.63 -20.48 -28.03
C LYS A 67 -40.23 -20.08 -27.58
N TYR A 68 -39.20 -20.77 -28.07
CA TYR A 68 -37.81 -20.46 -27.73
C TYR A 68 -37.36 -19.06 -28.19
N CYS A 69 -38.07 -18.45 -29.13
CA CYS A 69 -37.84 -17.06 -29.52
C CYS A 69 -38.19 -16.04 -28.43
N ASP A 70 -38.92 -16.45 -27.39
CA ASP A 70 -39.20 -15.63 -26.20
C ASP A 70 -38.16 -15.86 -25.09
N TRP A 71 -37.20 -16.78 -25.27
CA TRP A 71 -36.16 -17.06 -24.29
C TRP A 71 -35.10 -15.97 -24.28
N GLU A 72 -34.47 -15.78 -23.12
CA GLU A 72 -33.35 -14.86 -23.01
C GLU A 72 -32.20 -15.27 -23.93
N ARG A 73 -31.44 -14.27 -24.41
CA ARG A 73 -30.22 -14.47 -25.23
C ARG A 73 -30.44 -15.11 -26.61
N ILE A 74 -31.69 -15.28 -27.06
CA ILE A 74 -32.05 -15.78 -28.39
C ILE A 74 -32.76 -14.69 -29.19
N LYS A 75 -32.44 -14.56 -30.48
CA LYS A 75 -33.20 -13.76 -31.43
C LYS A 75 -33.59 -14.60 -32.63
N CYS A 76 -34.83 -14.46 -33.07
CA CYS A 76 -35.37 -15.18 -34.22
C CYS A 76 -35.78 -14.26 -35.36
N ASN A 77 -35.90 -14.83 -36.55
CA ASN A 77 -36.54 -14.17 -37.69
C ASN A 77 -38.06 -14.06 -37.44
N MET A 78 -38.59 -12.82 -37.52
CA MET A 78 -40.00 -12.51 -37.24
C MET A 78 -40.99 -13.23 -38.17
N THR A 79 -40.56 -13.65 -39.36
CA THR A 79 -41.44 -14.28 -40.37
C THR A 79 -41.35 -15.80 -40.33
N SER A 80 -40.14 -16.37 -40.15
CA SER A 80 -39.91 -17.82 -40.23
C SER A 80 -39.79 -18.51 -38.87
N GLY A 81 -39.50 -17.78 -37.79
CA GLY A 81 -39.37 -18.33 -36.44
C GLY A 81 -38.04 -19.03 -36.13
N PHE A 82 -37.11 -19.09 -37.08
CA PHE A 82 -35.78 -19.68 -36.89
C PHE A 82 -34.82 -18.74 -36.15
N VAL A 83 -33.88 -19.31 -35.40
CA VAL A 83 -32.84 -18.56 -34.67
C VAL A 83 -31.91 -17.86 -35.67
N THR A 84 -31.69 -16.57 -35.46
CA THR A 84 -30.74 -15.74 -36.23
C THR A 84 -29.56 -15.27 -35.39
N ASP A 85 -29.72 -15.09 -34.08
CA ASP A 85 -28.66 -14.62 -33.20
C ASP A 85 -28.72 -15.39 -31.87
N LEU A 86 -27.55 -15.82 -31.38
CA LEU A 86 -27.40 -16.56 -30.14
C LEU A 86 -26.28 -15.95 -29.28
N TYR A 87 -26.65 -15.45 -28.10
CA TYR A 87 -25.78 -14.67 -27.20
C TYR A 87 -25.42 -15.45 -25.93
N LEU A 88 -24.52 -16.42 -26.06
CA LEU A 88 -24.06 -17.29 -24.97
C LEU A 88 -22.74 -16.82 -24.38
N GLY A 89 -22.38 -15.55 -24.56
CA GLY A 89 -21.22 -14.98 -23.90
C GLY A 89 -21.44 -14.77 -22.40
N ASN A 90 -20.35 -14.91 -21.65
CA ASN A 90 -20.27 -14.56 -20.24
C ASN A 90 -21.27 -15.33 -19.34
N MET A 91 -21.35 -16.65 -19.50
CA MET A 91 -22.35 -17.48 -18.81
C MET A 91 -22.06 -17.68 -17.32
N PHE A 92 -20.84 -17.43 -16.86
CA PHE A 92 -20.39 -17.72 -15.50
C PHE A 92 -20.15 -16.47 -14.61
N SER A 93 -20.32 -15.24 -15.12
CA SER A 93 -20.03 -13.95 -14.43
C SER A 93 -20.89 -13.51 -13.25
N LYS A 94 -21.74 -14.37 -12.67
CA LYS A 94 -22.46 -13.96 -11.45
C LYS A 94 -21.56 -13.93 -10.20
N GLU A 95 -20.33 -14.41 -10.29
CA GLU A 95 -19.26 -14.09 -9.35
C GLU A 95 -18.68 -12.73 -9.74
N LYS A 96 -19.05 -11.69 -9.00
CA LYS A 96 -18.64 -10.30 -9.27
C LYS A 96 -17.24 -9.94 -8.76
N ASP A 97 -16.55 -10.89 -8.13
CA ASP A 97 -15.35 -10.63 -7.32
C ASP A 97 -14.25 -11.69 -7.56
N MET A 98 -14.07 -12.13 -8.80
CA MET A 98 -12.77 -12.71 -9.16
C MET A 98 -11.93 -11.59 -9.76
N ASP A 99 -10.96 -11.08 -9.00
CA ASP A 99 -9.80 -10.41 -9.58
C ASP A 99 -9.30 -11.27 -10.75
N ASP A 100 -9.22 -10.66 -11.94
CA ASP A 100 -8.81 -11.30 -13.20
C ASP A 100 -7.43 -11.99 -13.11
N PHE A 101 -6.71 -11.82 -11.99
CA PHE A 101 -5.40 -12.39 -11.71
C PHE A 101 -5.43 -13.77 -11.00
N TYR A 102 -6.41 -14.06 -10.13
CA TYR A 102 -6.37 -15.26 -9.26
C TYR A 102 -7.15 -16.48 -9.79
N ALA A 103 -8.05 -16.30 -10.75
CA ALA A 103 -8.81 -17.41 -11.36
C ALA A 103 -7.94 -18.34 -12.24
N PHE A 104 -6.81 -17.83 -12.75
CA PHE A 104 -5.92 -18.54 -13.68
C PHE A 104 -5.32 -19.84 -13.13
N HIS A 105 -5.24 -20.01 -11.81
CA HIS A 105 -4.60 -21.16 -11.17
C HIS A 105 -5.51 -22.38 -10.98
N ARG A 106 -6.78 -22.34 -11.41
CA ARG A 106 -7.75 -23.46 -11.28
C ARG A 106 -8.30 -23.93 -12.64
N SER A 107 -7.47 -24.22 -13.64
CA SER A 107 -7.95 -24.21 -15.04
C SER A 107 -8.11 -25.54 -15.79
N HIS A 108 -7.91 -26.73 -15.21
CA HIS A 108 -8.18 -27.98 -15.96
C HIS A 108 -9.53 -28.66 -15.63
N GLU A 109 -10.15 -28.36 -14.48
CA GLU A 109 -11.40 -29.01 -14.05
C GLU A 109 -12.67 -28.21 -14.38
N LEU A 110 -12.55 -26.97 -14.88
CA LEU A 110 -13.65 -26.02 -15.09
C LEU A 110 -14.00 -25.72 -16.56
N ILE A 111 -13.44 -26.48 -17.52
CA ILE A 111 -13.65 -26.26 -18.96
C ILE A 111 -15.08 -26.65 -19.36
N TRP A 112 -15.81 -25.76 -20.03
CA TRP A 112 -17.15 -26.05 -20.56
C TRP A 112 -17.07 -27.04 -21.74
N PRO A 113 -17.61 -28.27 -21.63
CA PRO A 113 -17.56 -29.27 -22.71
C PRO A 113 -18.56 -28.98 -23.83
N LEU A 114 -18.49 -27.78 -24.42
CA LEU A 114 -19.37 -27.36 -25.50
C LEU A 114 -18.96 -28.01 -26.84
N ASN A 115 -19.94 -28.58 -27.55
CA ASN A 115 -19.74 -29.20 -28.85
C ASN A 115 -20.17 -28.25 -30.00
N ALA A 116 -19.23 -27.89 -30.87
CA ALA A 116 -19.44 -26.99 -32.00
C ALA A 116 -20.49 -27.52 -33.01
N SER A 117 -20.62 -28.84 -33.14
CA SER A 117 -21.58 -29.43 -34.10
C SER A 117 -23.06 -29.19 -33.73
N LEU A 118 -23.36 -28.86 -32.47
CA LEU A 118 -24.71 -28.50 -32.03
C LEU A 118 -25.26 -27.30 -32.80
N PHE A 119 -24.37 -26.38 -33.20
CA PHE A 119 -24.76 -25.16 -33.91
C PHE A 119 -25.16 -25.41 -35.36
N LEU A 120 -24.86 -26.58 -35.94
CA LEU A 120 -25.23 -26.91 -37.32
C LEU A 120 -26.74 -27.02 -37.54
N ASN A 121 -27.52 -27.14 -36.47
CA ASN A 121 -28.98 -27.16 -36.51
C ASN A 121 -29.59 -25.78 -36.79
N PHE A 122 -28.86 -24.69 -36.52
CA PHE A 122 -29.34 -23.31 -36.72
C PHE A 122 -29.00 -22.79 -38.12
N LYS A 123 -29.69 -23.28 -39.16
CA LYS A 123 -29.35 -22.96 -40.56
C LYS A 123 -29.53 -21.48 -40.95
N GLU A 124 -30.31 -20.72 -40.18
CA GLU A 124 -30.52 -19.28 -40.36
C GLU A 124 -29.62 -18.41 -39.47
N LEU A 125 -28.71 -19.03 -38.69
CA LEU A 125 -27.83 -18.34 -37.75
C LEU A 125 -26.91 -17.36 -38.47
N ARG A 126 -26.90 -16.13 -37.97
CA ARG A 126 -26.07 -15.01 -38.45
C ARG A 126 -25.03 -14.59 -37.43
N ARG A 127 -25.34 -14.68 -36.14
CA ARG A 127 -24.43 -14.31 -35.06
C ARG A 127 -24.36 -15.39 -33.99
N LEU A 128 -23.14 -15.76 -33.64
CA LEU A 128 -22.83 -16.67 -32.54
C LEU A 128 -21.81 -16.01 -31.61
N ASP A 129 -22.22 -15.71 -30.39
CA ASP A 129 -21.35 -15.17 -29.35
C ASP A 129 -21.17 -16.19 -28.23
N LEU A 130 -19.92 -16.65 -28.07
CA LEU A 130 -19.46 -17.60 -27.06
C LEU A 130 -18.35 -16.99 -26.17
N SER A 131 -18.20 -15.67 -26.18
CA SER A 131 -17.10 -15.01 -25.49
C SER A 131 -17.16 -15.10 -23.96
N TRP A 132 -16.03 -14.86 -23.28
CA TRP A 132 -15.95 -14.84 -21.81
C TRP A 132 -16.52 -16.12 -21.19
N ASN A 133 -16.10 -17.25 -21.71
CA ASN A 133 -16.47 -18.56 -21.18
C ASN A 133 -15.21 -19.39 -20.96
N TYR A 134 -15.36 -20.52 -20.26
CA TYR A 134 -14.27 -21.45 -20.06
C TYR A 134 -14.21 -22.51 -21.19
N ILE A 135 -14.36 -22.11 -22.47
CA ILE A 135 -14.36 -23.07 -23.59
C ILE A 135 -12.92 -23.45 -23.95
N GLY A 136 -12.65 -24.75 -24.05
CA GLY A 136 -11.32 -25.28 -24.38
C GLY A 136 -11.25 -26.02 -25.72
N ASN A 137 -10.14 -26.72 -25.95
CA ASN A 137 -9.80 -27.45 -27.19
C ASN A 137 -10.87 -28.49 -27.65
N ALA A 138 -11.72 -28.96 -26.73
CA ALA A 138 -12.84 -29.84 -27.06
C ALA A 138 -13.82 -29.22 -28.06
N PHE A 139 -14.04 -27.91 -27.99
CA PHE A 139 -14.91 -27.20 -28.94
C PHE A 139 -14.36 -27.25 -30.35
N VAL A 140 -13.05 -27.02 -30.52
CA VAL A 140 -12.37 -27.08 -31.82
C VAL A 140 -12.45 -28.49 -32.41
N SER A 141 -11.99 -29.48 -31.64
CA SER A 141 -11.96 -30.90 -32.05
C SER A 141 -13.34 -31.50 -32.31
N SER A 142 -14.41 -30.93 -31.75
CA SER A 142 -15.80 -31.34 -32.01
C SER A 142 -16.36 -30.88 -33.37
N GLY A 143 -15.60 -30.06 -34.11
CA GLY A 143 -15.87 -29.75 -35.52
C GLY A 143 -16.09 -28.26 -35.80
N LEU A 144 -15.22 -27.38 -35.30
CA LEU A 144 -15.28 -25.93 -35.59
C LEU A 144 -15.30 -25.64 -37.09
N GLU A 145 -14.51 -26.36 -37.91
CA GLU A 145 -14.50 -26.19 -39.37
C GLU A 145 -15.86 -26.48 -40.02
N ARG A 146 -16.69 -27.32 -39.39
CA ARG A 146 -18.01 -27.68 -39.92
C ARG A 146 -19.00 -26.51 -39.82
N LEU A 147 -18.73 -25.51 -38.99
CA LEU A 147 -19.53 -24.28 -38.98
C LEU A 147 -19.51 -23.55 -40.33
N SER A 148 -18.56 -23.86 -41.23
CA SER A 148 -18.57 -23.43 -42.63
C SER A 148 -19.83 -23.86 -43.41
N GLU A 149 -20.58 -24.86 -42.93
CA GLU A 149 -21.89 -25.24 -43.46
C GLU A 149 -22.97 -24.17 -43.20
N LEU A 150 -22.78 -23.31 -42.19
CA LEU A 150 -23.68 -22.22 -41.84
C LEU A 150 -23.44 -21.02 -42.77
N LYS A 151 -23.95 -21.11 -44.01
CA LYS A 151 -23.73 -20.10 -45.07
C LYS A 151 -24.23 -18.68 -44.76
N LYS A 152 -24.97 -18.50 -43.66
CA LYS A 152 -25.50 -17.21 -43.18
C LYS A 152 -24.75 -16.66 -41.97
N LEU A 153 -23.80 -17.41 -41.41
CA LEU A 153 -23.03 -16.98 -40.24
C LEU A 153 -22.10 -15.84 -40.65
N GLU A 154 -22.42 -14.63 -40.18
CA GLU A 154 -21.71 -13.39 -40.49
C GLU A 154 -20.85 -12.92 -39.30
N ASN A 155 -21.19 -13.30 -38.07
CA ASN A 155 -20.48 -12.87 -36.86
C ASN A 155 -20.20 -14.07 -35.94
N LEU A 156 -18.92 -14.28 -35.61
CA LEU A 156 -18.46 -15.27 -34.66
C LEU A 156 -17.57 -14.59 -33.62
N ASN A 157 -17.95 -14.69 -32.34
CA ASN A 157 -17.16 -14.20 -31.21
C ASN A 157 -16.77 -15.37 -30.30
N LEU A 158 -15.48 -15.66 -30.23
CA LEU A 158 -14.88 -16.67 -29.35
C LEU A 158 -13.94 -16.04 -28.31
N GLY A 159 -13.89 -14.70 -28.19
CA GLY A 159 -12.90 -14.05 -27.33
C GLY A 159 -13.01 -14.43 -25.85
N TYR A 160 -11.92 -14.32 -25.10
CA TYR A 160 -11.83 -14.66 -23.67
C TYR A 160 -12.27 -16.11 -23.39
N ASN A 161 -11.57 -17.06 -24.02
CA ASN A 161 -11.73 -18.50 -23.86
C ASN A 161 -10.33 -19.16 -23.75
N PHE A 162 -10.26 -20.48 -23.57
CA PHE A 162 -9.01 -21.24 -23.30
C PHE A 162 -8.69 -22.22 -24.43
N ILE A 163 -8.62 -21.73 -25.67
CA ILE A 163 -8.36 -22.56 -26.85
C ILE A 163 -6.87 -22.47 -27.19
N GLU A 164 -6.12 -23.51 -26.83
CA GLU A 164 -4.67 -23.62 -27.04
C GLU A 164 -4.30 -24.17 -28.43
N THR A 165 -5.22 -24.88 -29.09
CA THR A 165 -4.94 -25.44 -30.43
C THR A 165 -5.04 -24.37 -31.51
N ASN A 166 -4.20 -24.48 -32.54
CA ASN A 166 -4.29 -23.63 -33.72
C ASN A 166 -5.64 -23.79 -34.44
N ILE A 167 -6.47 -22.74 -34.39
CA ILE A 167 -7.82 -22.68 -34.98
C ILE A 167 -7.85 -22.10 -36.40
N PHE A 168 -6.74 -21.54 -36.87
CA PHE A 168 -6.70 -20.80 -38.13
C PHE A 168 -7.11 -21.62 -39.36
N PRO A 169 -6.73 -22.91 -39.50
CA PRO A 169 -7.19 -23.73 -40.63
C PRO A 169 -8.71 -23.91 -40.63
N SER A 170 -9.30 -24.18 -39.46
CA SER A 170 -10.75 -24.37 -39.33
C SER A 170 -11.52 -23.09 -39.61
N LEU A 171 -11.02 -21.94 -39.16
CA LEU A 171 -11.65 -20.63 -39.38
C LEU A 171 -11.58 -20.15 -40.83
N SER A 172 -10.52 -20.52 -41.55
CA SER A 172 -10.35 -20.17 -42.97
C SER A 172 -11.44 -20.78 -43.88
N GLU A 173 -12.14 -21.82 -43.43
CA GLU A 173 -13.27 -22.42 -44.15
C GLU A 173 -14.58 -21.62 -44.00
N LEU A 174 -14.68 -20.73 -43.00
CA LEU A 174 -15.88 -19.94 -42.69
C LEU A 174 -15.99 -18.67 -43.57
N THR A 175 -16.11 -18.89 -44.89
CA THR A 175 -16.11 -17.84 -45.92
C THR A 175 -17.27 -16.83 -45.87
N SER A 176 -18.32 -17.08 -45.08
CA SER A 176 -19.47 -16.17 -44.90
C SER A 176 -19.25 -15.09 -43.84
N LEU A 177 -18.19 -15.21 -43.03
CA LEU A 177 -17.92 -14.28 -41.92
C LEU A 177 -17.63 -12.87 -42.41
N LYS A 178 -18.18 -11.91 -41.68
CA LYS A 178 -17.89 -10.47 -41.74
C LYS A 178 -17.19 -9.97 -40.48
N ILE A 179 -17.51 -10.55 -39.32
CA ILE A 179 -16.92 -10.19 -38.03
C ILE A 179 -16.39 -11.46 -37.38
N LEU A 180 -15.10 -11.45 -37.03
CA LEU A 180 -14.45 -12.50 -36.27
C LEU A 180 -13.70 -11.87 -35.09
N ASN A 181 -14.09 -12.25 -33.88
CA ASN A 181 -13.39 -11.86 -32.66
C ASN A 181 -12.81 -13.10 -31.97
N LEU A 182 -11.49 -13.08 -31.81
CA LEU A 182 -10.68 -14.07 -31.11
C LEU A 182 -9.79 -13.40 -30.04
N THR A 183 -10.22 -12.28 -29.47
CA THR A 183 -9.46 -11.57 -28.42
C THR A 183 -9.19 -12.50 -27.24
N HIS A 184 -7.97 -12.63 -26.72
CA HIS A 184 -7.65 -13.43 -25.53
C HIS A 184 -8.19 -14.88 -25.59
N VAL A 185 -7.88 -15.60 -26.67
CA VAL A 185 -8.28 -17.01 -26.84
C VAL A 185 -7.18 -17.98 -26.33
N ASN A 186 -5.95 -17.48 -26.18
CA ASN A 186 -4.78 -18.23 -25.71
C ASN A 186 -4.15 -17.59 -24.45
N ILE A 187 -4.89 -17.57 -23.33
CA ILE A 187 -4.54 -16.75 -22.14
C ILE A 187 -3.54 -17.44 -21.18
N ASN A 188 -2.71 -18.38 -21.63
CA ASN A 188 -1.72 -19.04 -20.76
C ASN A 188 -0.46 -18.15 -20.52
N VAL A 189 -0.67 -16.86 -20.26
CA VAL A 189 0.33 -15.78 -20.23
C VAL A 189 1.24 -15.84 -18.99
N TYR A 190 0.82 -16.50 -17.90
CA TYR A 190 1.61 -16.54 -16.65
C TYR A 190 2.55 -17.75 -16.51
N GLU A 191 2.36 -18.80 -17.30
CA GLU A 191 3.43 -19.75 -17.55
C GLU A 191 4.25 -19.21 -18.73
N MET A 192 5.39 -18.56 -18.43
CA MET A 192 6.37 -18.02 -19.40
C MET A 192 6.96 -19.05 -20.39
N ASN A 193 6.30 -20.19 -20.62
CA ASN A 193 6.79 -21.36 -21.34
C ASN A 193 5.88 -21.80 -22.53
N SER A 194 4.72 -21.19 -22.75
CA SER A 194 3.90 -21.52 -23.94
C SER A 194 4.49 -20.85 -25.20
N PRO A 195 4.81 -21.60 -26.26
CA PRO A 195 5.43 -21.02 -27.46
C PRO A 195 4.42 -20.13 -28.22
N PRO A 196 4.84 -18.95 -28.72
CA PRO A 196 3.97 -18.09 -29.52
C PRO A 196 3.55 -18.81 -30.81
N HIS A 197 2.37 -18.49 -31.36
CA HIS A 197 1.85 -19.09 -32.59
C HIS A 197 2.06 -18.19 -33.81
N ASP A 198 2.53 -18.76 -34.92
CA ASP A 198 2.70 -18.06 -36.20
C ASP A 198 1.33 -17.93 -36.89
N ILE A 199 0.91 -16.70 -37.16
CA ILE A 199 -0.37 -16.41 -37.82
C ILE A 199 -0.35 -16.65 -39.34
N SER A 200 0.81 -16.94 -39.93
CA SER A 200 0.96 -17.05 -41.38
C SER A 200 0.09 -18.15 -42.01
N GLU A 201 -0.42 -19.10 -41.21
CA GLU A 201 -1.37 -20.13 -41.62
C GLU A 201 -2.83 -19.62 -41.75
N PHE A 202 -3.14 -18.46 -41.16
CA PHE A 202 -4.47 -17.87 -41.24
C PHE A 202 -4.71 -17.20 -42.59
N GLN A 203 -5.70 -17.71 -43.32
CA GLN A 203 -6.12 -17.17 -44.61
C GLN A 203 -7.38 -16.34 -44.39
N ILE A 204 -7.24 -15.01 -44.46
CA ILE A 204 -8.34 -14.08 -44.18
C ILE A 204 -9.45 -14.29 -45.22
N PRO A 205 -10.70 -14.58 -44.80
CA PRO A 205 -11.84 -14.70 -45.71
C PRO A 205 -12.13 -13.41 -46.47
N GLU A 206 -12.48 -13.51 -47.75
CA GLU A 206 -12.72 -12.36 -48.64
C GLU A 206 -13.82 -11.40 -48.15
N ASN A 207 -14.82 -11.93 -47.45
CA ASN A 207 -15.97 -11.15 -46.94
C ASN A 207 -15.72 -10.50 -45.58
N LEU A 208 -14.57 -10.74 -44.94
CA LEU A 208 -14.30 -10.27 -43.59
C LEU A 208 -14.14 -8.75 -43.57
N GLU A 209 -14.90 -8.09 -42.70
CA GLU A 209 -14.94 -6.64 -42.49
C GLU A 209 -14.26 -6.24 -41.16
N VAL A 210 -14.34 -7.08 -40.13
CA VAL A 210 -13.75 -6.87 -38.81
C VAL A 210 -13.01 -8.12 -38.35
N LEU A 211 -11.75 -7.97 -37.96
CA LEU A 211 -10.91 -9.02 -37.40
C LEU A 211 -10.27 -8.52 -36.10
N ASP A 212 -10.53 -9.21 -34.99
CA ASP A 212 -9.91 -8.94 -33.69
C ASP A 212 -9.15 -10.17 -33.20
N LEU A 213 -7.84 -10.03 -33.00
CA LEU A 213 -6.92 -11.07 -32.57
C LEU A 213 -6.09 -10.64 -31.36
N ALA A 214 -6.53 -9.63 -30.61
CA ALA A 214 -5.72 -9.05 -29.54
C ALA A 214 -5.45 -10.03 -28.38
N GLY A 215 -4.29 -9.95 -27.72
CA GLY A 215 -3.98 -10.71 -26.50
C GLY A 215 -3.79 -12.22 -26.68
N ASN A 216 -3.12 -12.64 -27.77
CA ASN A 216 -2.96 -14.07 -28.11
C ASN A 216 -1.52 -14.53 -28.29
N CYS A 217 -0.53 -13.66 -28.03
CA CYS A 217 0.88 -13.97 -28.25
C CYS A 217 1.21 -14.39 -29.70
N TYR A 218 0.48 -13.88 -30.69
CA TYR A 218 0.72 -14.18 -32.11
C TYR A 218 1.92 -13.43 -32.68
N TYR A 219 2.58 -14.02 -33.67
CA TYR A 219 3.63 -13.39 -34.47
C TYR A 219 3.50 -13.79 -35.96
N GLY A 220 4.32 -13.23 -36.84
CA GLY A 220 4.31 -13.55 -38.28
C GLY A 220 3.54 -12.54 -39.14
N THR A 221 3.10 -12.94 -40.33
CA THR A 221 2.45 -12.05 -41.31
C THR A 221 1.10 -12.57 -41.77
N LEU A 222 0.10 -11.71 -41.91
CA LEU A 222 -1.24 -12.08 -42.40
C LEU A 222 -1.24 -12.42 -43.90
N GLN A 223 -2.01 -13.45 -44.29
CA GLN A 223 -2.20 -13.84 -45.69
C GLN A 223 -3.68 -13.84 -46.09
N MET A 224 -3.97 -13.57 -47.36
CA MET A 224 -5.32 -13.58 -47.94
C MET A 224 -5.60 -14.90 -48.65
N GLN A 225 -6.83 -15.40 -48.51
CA GLN A 225 -7.29 -16.63 -49.17
C GLN A 225 -7.41 -16.44 -50.70
N GLY A 226 -6.39 -16.83 -51.48
CA GLY A 226 -6.45 -16.81 -52.95
C GLY A 226 -5.10 -16.92 -53.69
N ASN A 227 -5.09 -17.65 -54.81
CA ASN A 227 -3.90 -17.94 -55.64
C ASN A 227 -3.16 -16.68 -56.11
N SER A 228 -1.96 -16.45 -55.54
CA SER A 228 -0.70 -16.10 -56.23
C SER A 228 -0.72 -15.09 -57.40
N SER A 229 -1.61 -14.10 -57.37
CA SER A 229 -1.54 -12.93 -58.24
C SER A 229 -1.59 -11.66 -57.38
N GLN A 230 -0.60 -10.79 -57.54
CA GLN A 230 -0.41 -9.56 -56.76
C GLN A 230 -1.59 -8.55 -56.84
N GLU A 231 -2.66 -8.86 -57.58
CA GLU A 231 -3.84 -8.00 -57.75
C GLU A 231 -4.96 -8.24 -56.73
N THR A 232 -4.99 -9.37 -56.01
CA THR A 232 -6.13 -9.74 -55.12
C THR A 232 -6.16 -9.02 -53.78
N TYR A 233 -5.03 -8.57 -53.22
CA TYR A 233 -5.02 -7.86 -51.94
C TYR A 233 -5.76 -6.51 -51.97
N LYS A 234 -5.86 -5.89 -53.16
CA LYS A 234 -6.62 -4.64 -53.40
C LYS A 234 -8.15 -4.77 -53.23
N LEU A 235 -8.67 -5.99 -52.99
CA LEU A 235 -10.11 -6.28 -52.90
C LEU A 235 -10.58 -6.65 -51.48
N SER A 236 -9.72 -6.62 -50.46
CA SER A 236 -10.12 -6.91 -49.08
C SER A 236 -11.21 -5.95 -48.61
N ARG A 237 -12.29 -6.48 -48.03
CA ARG A 237 -13.35 -5.70 -47.37
C ARG A 237 -13.03 -5.34 -45.92
N LEU A 238 -11.85 -5.72 -45.43
CA LEU A 238 -11.45 -5.53 -44.05
C LEU A 238 -11.37 -4.02 -43.74
N MET A 239 -12.25 -3.56 -42.86
CA MET A 239 -12.36 -2.18 -42.41
C MET A 239 -11.73 -1.98 -41.03
N SER A 240 -11.75 -3.01 -40.17
CA SER A 240 -11.20 -2.93 -38.82
C SER A 240 -10.30 -4.12 -38.54
N LEU A 241 -9.09 -3.84 -38.06
CA LEU A 241 -8.10 -4.84 -37.70
C LEU A 241 -7.49 -4.50 -36.33
N ASN A 242 -7.76 -5.35 -35.35
CA ASN A 242 -7.18 -5.25 -34.00
C ASN A 242 -6.18 -6.39 -33.77
N LEU A 243 -4.92 -6.01 -33.61
CA LEU A 243 -3.77 -6.90 -33.40
C LEU A 243 -3.02 -6.55 -32.11
N ALA A 244 -3.66 -5.81 -31.19
CA ALA A 244 -3.04 -5.35 -29.96
C ALA A 244 -2.53 -6.51 -29.08
N ASP A 245 -1.55 -6.26 -28.21
CA ASP A 245 -1.05 -7.24 -27.23
C ASP A 245 -0.64 -8.58 -27.88
N ASN A 246 0.36 -8.49 -28.76
CA ASN A 246 0.92 -9.61 -29.53
C ASN A 246 2.43 -9.38 -29.76
N TYR A 247 3.10 -10.28 -30.49
CA TYR A 247 4.53 -10.21 -30.78
C TYR A 247 4.83 -9.81 -32.24
N PHE A 248 3.98 -8.99 -32.87
CA PHE A 248 4.20 -8.56 -34.25
C PHE A 248 5.38 -7.58 -34.36
N ASN A 249 6.13 -7.70 -35.45
CA ASN A 249 7.27 -6.85 -35.79
C ASN A 249 7.06 -6.18 -37.16
N GLU A 250 8.08 -5.50 -37.68
CA GLU A 250 7.94 -4.67 -38.90
C GLU A 250 7.62 -5.45 -40.18
N SER A 251 7.82 -6.78 -40.20
CA SER A 251 7.47 -7.62 -41.34
C SER A 251 5.96 -7.60 -41.63
N LEU A 252 5.13 -7.47 -40.60
CA LEU A 252 3.68 -7.38 -40.72
C LEU A 252 3.25 -6.09 -41.44
N ILE A 253 3.89 -4.96 -41.15
CA ILE A 253 3.47 -3.64 -41.66
C ILE A 253 3.49 -3.58 -43.19
N THR A 254 4.44 -4.27 -43.82
CA THR A 254 4.50 -4.35 -45.30
C THR A 254 3.28 -5.08 -45.87
N ALA A 255 2.83 -6.15 -45.20
CA ALA A 255 1.62 -6.87 -45.59
C ALA A 255 0.37 -6.01 -45.34
N LEU A 256 0.34 -5.27 -44.23
CA LEU A 256 -0.77 -4.37 -43.88
C LEU A 256 -1.02 -3.29 -44.93
N ALA A 257 0.03 -2.73 -45.56
CA ALA A 257 -0.07 -1.74 -46.62
C ALA A 257 -0.94 -2.19 -47.82
N THR A 258 -1.20 -3.49 -47.96
CA THR A 258 -2.05 -4.03 -49.02
C THR A 258 -3.55 -3.99 -48.71
N PHE A 259 -3.95 -3.81 -47.45
CA PHE A 259 -5.34 -3.77 -46.99
C PHE A 259 -5.93 -2.35 -47.06
N THR A 260 -6.04 -1.81 -48.27
CA THR A 260 -6.40 -0.39 -48.50
C THR A 260 -7.80 0.02 -48.04
N SER A 261 -8.67 -0.94 -47.70
CA SER A 261 -10.02 -0.69 -47.17
C SER A 261 -10.06 -0.40 -45.67
N LEU A 262 -8.95 -0.59 -44.95
CA LEU A 262 -8.86 -0.37 -43.51
C LEU A 262 -9.23 1.07 -43.15
N LYS A 263 -10.07 1.18 -42.13
CA LYS A 263 -10.48 2.41 -41.44
C LYS A 263 -9.87 2.46 -40.05
N THR A 264 -9.80 1.34 -39.34
CA THR A 264 -9.20 1.25 -38.00
C THR A 264 -8.11 0.19 -37.98
N LEU A 265 -6.95 0.57 -37.44
CA LEU A 265 -5.81 -0.33 -37.26
C LEU A 265 -5.24 -0.15 -35.85
N ASN A 266 -5.38 -1.18 -35.02
CA ASN A 266 -4.79 -1.22 -33.69
C ASN A 266 -3.61 -2.20 -33.66
N LEU A 267 -2.42 -1.67 -33.37
CA LEU A 267 -1.14 -2.36 -33.24
C LEU A 267 -0.49 -2.07 -31.87
N GLN A 268 -1.30 -1.69 -30.87
CA GLN A 268 -0.85 -1.43 -29.51
C GLN A 268 -0.11 -2.65 -28.93
N ASP A 269 0.87 -2.42 -28.07
CA ASP A 269 1.57 -3.46 -27.29
C ASP A 269 2.09 -4.61 -28.17
N ASN A 270 3.03 -4.24 -29.05
CA ASN A 270 3.68 -5.14 -29.98
C ASN A 270 5.20 -4.90 -29.98
N SER A 271 5.93 -5.69 -30.77
CA SER A 271 7.40 -5.63 -30.83
C SER A 271 7.91 -4.70 -31.94
N LEU A 272 7.19 -3.63 -32.30
CA LEU A 272 7.67 -2.66 -33.29
C LEU A 272 8.77 -1.78 -32.70
N SER A 273 9.99 -1.86 -33.25
CA SER A 273 11.19 -1.26 -32.62
C SER A 273 11.94 -0.26 -33.52
N ARG A 274 11.64 -0.23 -34.82
CA ARG A 274 12.29 0.65 -35.81
C ARG A 274 11.62 2.04 -35.87
N SER A 275 11.84 2.75 -36.98
CA SER A 275 11.26 4.06 -37.24
C SER A 275 9.76 3.97 -37.53
N PHE A 276 9.04 5.07 -37.28
CA PHE A 276 7.64 5.22 -37.70
C PHE A 276 7.47 4.86 -39.20
N PRO A 277 6.62 3.88 -39.54
CA PRO A 277 6.54 3.29 -40.89
C PRO A 277 5.66 4.13 -41.83
N SER A 278 6.11 5.37 -42.13
CA SER A 278 5.29 6.36 -42.83
C SER A 278 4.95 5.98 -44.27
N GLN A 279 5.84 5.27 -44.99
CA GLN A 279 5.59 4.88 -46.38
C GLN A 279 4.47 3.85 -46.47
N GLU A 280 4.58 2.78 -45.69
CA GLU A 280 3.65 1.66 -45.69
C GLU A 280 2.26 2.10 -45.21
N ILE A 281 2.20 2.86 -44.10
CA ILE A 281 0.92 3.38 -43.58
C ILE A 281 0.27 4.34 -44.60
N SER A 282 1.05 5.12 -45.35
CA SER A 282 0.48 6.07 -46.32
C SER A 282 -0.28 5.45 -47.49
N GLU A 283 -0.18 4.13 -47.69
CA GLU A 283 -0.99 3.39 -48.66
C GLU A 283 -2.42 3.12 -48.15
N LEU A 284 -2.64 3.20 -46.83
CA LEU A 284 -3.94 3.00 -46.17
C LEU A 284 -4.81 4.26 -46.24
N THR A 285 -5.12 4.73 -47.45
CA THR A 285 -5.81 6.02 -47.68
C THR A 285 -7.22 6.15 -47.07
N ASN A 286 -7.87 5.04 -46.69
CA ASN A 286 -9.15 5.04 -46.01
C ASN A 286 -9.05 5.05 -44.48
N LEU A 287 -7.83 5.02 -43.93
CA LEU A 287 -7.60 4.93 -42.49
C LEU A 287 -8.12 6.19 -41.79
N GLU A 288 -8.94 5.96 -40.77
CA GLU A 288 -9.58 6.94 -39.90
C GLU A 288 -8.92 6.95 -38.51
N MET A 289 -8.40 5.80 -38.06
CA MET A 289 -7.79 5.61 -36.74
C MET A 289 -6.57 4.69 -36.81
N LEU A 290 -5.48 5.09 -36.14
CA LEU A 290 -4.25 4.32 -36.00
C LEU A 290 -3.77 4.32 -34.55
N ASP A 291 -3.60 3.14 -33.97
CA ASP A 291 -2.99 2.97 -32.65
C ASP A 291 -1.67 2.20 -32.76
N LEU A 292 -0.57 2.82 -32.34
CA LEU A 292 0.77 2.24 -32.26
C LEU A 292 1.33 2.33 -30.82
N SER A 293 0.46 2.42 -29.82
CA SER A 293 0.84 2.61 -28.42
C SER A 293 1.65 1.43 -27.87
N SER A 294 2.42 1.63 -26.80
CA SER A 294 3.20 0.59 -26.11
C SER A 294 4.08 -0.23 -27.05
N ASN A 295 4.74 0.44 -27.99
CA ASN A 295 5.75 -0.17 -28.86
C ASN A 295 7.14 0.40 -28.52
N SER A 296 8.17 -0.08 -29.20
CA SER A 296 9.57 0.33 -28.99
C SER A 296 10.08 1.30 -30.07
N LEU A 297 9.21 2.11 -30.68
CA LEU A 297 9.58 2.98 -31.82
C LEU A 297 10.61 4.04 -31.42
N ASN A 298 11.87 3.88 -31.84
CA ASN A 298 12.99 4.71 -31.37
C ASN A 298 13.84 5.40 -32.46
N ALA A 299 13.73 4.98 -33.72
CA ALA A 299 14.61 5.42 -34.79
C ALA A 299 14.07 6.66 -35.53
N THR A 300 14.96 7.58 -35.93
CA THR A 300 14.61 8.80 -36.66
C THR A 300 14.05 8.44 -38.05
N PRO A 301 12.79 8.80 -38.36
CA PRO A 301 12.24 8.59 -39.69
C PRO A 301 12.85 9.58 -40.67
N ASN A 302 12.98 9.16 -41.93
CA ASN A 302 13.40 10.03 -43.01
C ASN A 302 12.25 11.01 -43.33
N ILE A 303 12.52 12.32 -43.24
CA ILE A 303 11.49 13.35 -43.45
C ILE A 303 10.84 13.30 -44.84
N GLN A 304 11.58 12.79 -45.85
CA GLN A 304 11.03 12.62 -47.19
C GLN A 304 9.98 11.51 -47.23
N ASP A 305 10.13 10.49 -46.39
CA ASP A 305 9.19 9.40 -46.24
C ASP A 305 7.95 9.87 -45.45
N CYS A 306 8.11 10.76 -44.48
CA CYS A 306 6.97 11.32 -43.74
C CYS A 306 6.04 12.20 -44.61
N LYS A 307 6.54 12.75 -45.73
CA LYS A 307 5.68 13.50 -46.67
C LYS A 307 4.61 12.64 -47.32
N SER A 308 4.79 11.32 -47.39
CA SER A 308 3.77 10.43 -47.97
C SER A 308 2.49 10.42 -47.14
N LEU A 309 2.56 10.71 -45.84
CA LEU A 309 1.42 10.78 -44.92
C LEU A 309 0.36 11.81 -45.34
N ILE A 310 0.69 12.76 -46.22
CA ILE A 310 -0.29 13.70 -46.79
C ILE A 310 -1.43 13.02 -47.55
N ARG A 311 -1.25 11.75 -47.94
CA ARG A 311 -2.28 10.92 -48.59
C ARG A 311 -3.38 10.47 -47.63
N LEU A 312 -3.16 10.53 -46.33
CA LEU A 312 -4.10 10.07 -45.30
C LEU A 312 -5.12 11.16 -44.98
N GLU A 313 -5.96 11.50 -45.97
CA GLU A 313 -6.97 12.57 -45.87
C GLU A 313 -8.12 12.26 -44.90
N ARG A 314 -8.24 11.01 -44.45
CA ARG A 314 -9.26 10.57 -43.49
C ARG A 314 -8.72 10.25 -42.11
N LEU A 315 -7.39 10.25 -41.91
CA LEU A 315 -6.82 9.85 -40.64
C LEU A 315 -7.05 10.95 -39.61
N GLU A 316 -7.98 10.68 -38.70
CA GLU A 316 -8.47 11.60 -37.69
C GLU A 316 -7.80 11.35 -36.34
N SER A 317 -7.62 10.07 -35.97
CA SER A 317 -7.07 9.69 -34.66
C SER A 317 -5.76 8.92 -34.78
N VAL A 318 -4.75 9.36 -34.03
CA VAL A 318 -3.46 8.70 -33.89
C VAL A 318 -3.07 8.62 -32.42
N SER A 319 -2.85 7.40 -31.91
CA SER A 319 -2.20 7.19 -30.61
C SER A 319 -0.81 6.60 -30.80
N LEU A 320 0.18 7.22 -30.16
CA LEU A 320 1.56 6.74 -30.10
C LEU A 320 2.06 6.65 -28.65
N ARG A 321 1.15 6.47 -27.68
CA ARG A 321 1.47 6.40 -26.25
C ARG A 321 2.57 5.38 -25.94
N ASN A 322 3.33 5.58 -24.87
CA ASN A 322 4.33 4.64 -24.35
C ASN A 322 5.32 4.14 -25.43
N ASN A 323 5.93 5.08 -26.16
CA ASN A 323 6.98 4.80 -27.14
C ASN A 323 8.25 5.60 -26.80
N ASN A 324 9.40 5.14 -27.28
CA ASN A 324 10.69 5.76 -26.97
C ASN A 324 11.12 6.78 -28.04
N PHE A 325 10.39 7.89 -28.18
CA PHE A 325 10.65 8.84 -29.26
C PHE A 325 12.01 9.52 -29.17
N ASN A 326 12.61 9.75 -30.34
CA ASN A 326 13.56 10.83 -30.52
C ASN A 326 12.85 12.07 -31.12
N LYS A 327 13.45 13.25 -30.94
CA LYS A 327 12.87 14.56 -31.34
C LYS A 327 12.36 14.65 -32.80
N SER A 328 12.80 13.75 -33.68
CA SER A 328 12.50 13.78 -35.12
C SER A 328 11.19 13.09 -35.51
N ILE A 329 10.70 12.09 -34.76
CA ILE A 329 9.49 11.32 -35.12
C ILE A 329 8.24 12.22 -35.14
N ILE A 330 8.10 13.08 -34.13
CA ILE A 330 6.96 14.00 -33.95
C ILE A 330 6.79 14.98 -35.13
N SER A 331 7.86 15.26 -35.89
CA SER A 331 7.77 16.13 -37.07
C SER A 331 6.92 15.53 -38.20
N CYS A 332 6.79 14.21 -38.27
CA CYS A 332 6.02 13.52 -39.30
C CYS A 332 4.52 13.78 -39.19
N LEU A 333 4.03 14.03 -37.97
CA LEU A 333 2.63 14.36 -37.71
C LEU A 333 2.19 15.63 -38.43
N SER A 334 3.12 16.54 -38.74
CA SER A 334 2.82 17.77 -39.50
C SER A 334 2.32 17.54 -40.93
N PHE A 335 2.50 16.33 -41.47
CA PHE A 335 2.03 15.95 -42.81
C PHE A 335 0.65 15.30 -42.80
N LEU A 336 0.02 15.11 -41.63
CA LEU A 336 -1.33 14.55 -41.52
C LEU A 336 -2.37 15.68 -41.63
N PRO A 337 -3.14 15.74 -42.73
CA PRO A 337 -3.97 16.91 -43.04
C PRO A 337 -5.26 17.01 -42.22
N SER A 338 -5.76 15.88 -41.70
CA SER A 338 -7.08 15.76 -41.06
C SER A 338 -7.02 15.35 -39.59
N LEU A 339 -5.82 15.31 -39.01
CA LEU A 339 -5.61 14.83 -37.64
C LEU A 339 -6.37 15.73 -36.64
N ASN A 340 -7.31 15.12 -35.91
CA ASN A 340 -8.13 15.76 -34.89
C ASN A 340 -7.84 15.25 -33.48
N ILE A 341 -7.37 14.00 -33.34
CA ILE A 341 -7.07 13.36 -32.05
C ILE A 341 -5.63 12.87 -32.05
N LEU A 342 -4.87 13.28 -31.03
CA LEU A 342 -3.48 12.90 -30.87
C LEU A 342 -3.17 12.56 -29.41
N ASP A 343 -2.77 11.31 -29.17
CA ASP A 343 -2.23 10.86 -27.88
C ASP A 343 -0.73 10.52 -28.01
N LEU A 344 0.08 11.18 -27.19
CA LEU A 344 1.53 10.98 -27.09
C LEU A 344 1.95 10.72 -25.64
N SER A 345 1.09 10.13 -24.82
CA SER A 345 1.36 9.92 -23.39
C SER A 345 2.50 8.94 -23.13
N ASP A 346 3.04 8.91 -21.91
CA ASP A 346 4.07 7.95 -21.46
C ASP A 346 5.34 7.91 -22.33
N SER A 347 5.67 9.00 -23.01
CA SER A 347 6.73 9.04 -24.02
C SER A 347 7.91 9.92 -23.60
N TYR A 348 9.06 9.28 -23.38
CA TYR A 348 10.27 9.98 -22.96
C TYR A 348 10.86 10.84 -24.10
N ASN A 349 11.36 12.04 -23.78
CA ASN A 349 12.03 12.96 -24.72
C ASN A 349 11.16 13.52 -25.86
N LEU A 350 9.90 13.86 -25.57
CA LEU A 350 9.03 14.52 -26.56
C LEU A 350 9.68 15.80 -27.14
N GLY A 351 9.69 15.89 -28.47
CA GLY A 351 10.07 17.11 -29.19
C GLY A 351 8.96 18.18 -29.16
N LYS A 352 9.14 19.27 -29.91
CA LYS A 352 8.09 20.27 -30.09
C LYS A 352 6.96 19.68 -30.97
N VAL A 353 5.73 19.66 -30.46
CA VAL A 353 4.54 19.28 -31.23
C VAL A 353 4.39 20.25 -32.42
N PRO A 354 4.22 19.76 -33.66
CA PRO A 354 4.03 20.61 -34.83
C PRO A 354 2.69 21.34 -34.78
N ASN A 355 2.53 22.35 -35.63
CA ASN A 355 1.24 23.02 -35.77
C ASN A 355 0.25 22.09 -36.50
N LEU A 356 -0.86 21.77 -35.84
CA LEU A 356 -1.92 20.86 -36.30
C LEU A 356 -3.25 21.61 -36.23
N PRO A 357 -3.64 22.36 -37.27
CA PRO A 357 -4.68 23.39 -37.16
C PRO A 357 -6.08 22.85 -36.88
N TYR A 358 -6.35 21.58 -37.14
CA TYR A 358 -7.66 20.94 -36.94
C TYR A 358 -7.74 20.09 -35.66
N LEU A 359 -6.70 20.15 -34.82
CA LEU A 359 -6.62 19.32 -33.62
C LEU A 359 -7.73 19.71 -32.62
N GLU A 360 -8.51 18.72 -32.21
CA GLU A 360 -9.57 18.81 -31.21
C GLU A 360 -9.17 18.16 -29.87
N VAL A 361 -8.34 17.11 -29.89
CA VAL A 361 -7.91 16.37 -28.69
C VAL A 361 -6.40 16.24 -28.69
N LEU A 362 -5.77 16.67 -27.60
CA LEU A 362 -4.33 16.54 -27.39
C LEU A 362 -4.07 15.98 -25.98
N ILE A 363 -3.48 14.78 -25.93
CA ILE A 363 -3.10 14.10 -24.68
C ILE A 363 -1.58 13.96 -24.64
N LEU A 364 -0.97 14.56 -23.62
CA LEU A 364 0.47 14.56 -23.36
C LEU A 364 0.78 14.10 -21.92
N ARG A 365 -0.02 13.20 -21.35
CA ARG A 365 0.12 12.71 -19.98
C ARG A 365 1.46 11.99 -19.77
N HIS A 366 2.07 12.13 -18.60
CA HIS A 366 3.23 11.31 -18.19
C HIS A 366 4.43 11.33 -19.16
N ASN A 367 4.80 12.52 -19.66
CA ASN A 367 5.89 12.71 -20.62
C ASN A 367 7.17 13.34 -20.02
N ASN A 368 7.22 13.50 -18.70
CA ASN A 368 8.28 14.21 -17.98
C ASN A 368 8.54 15.64 -18.51
N LEU A 369 7.57 16.28 -19.18
CA LEU A 369 7.71 17.63 -19.75
C LEU A 369 7.92 18.64 -18.62
N ASN A 370 8.79 19.62 -18.83
CA ASN A 370 9.15 20.61 -17.80
C ASN A 370 9.08 22.06 -18.32
N GLY A 371 9.28 23.02 -17.42
CA GLY A 371 9.17 24.45 -17.72
C GLY A 371 7.75 24.98 -17.51
N THR A 372 7.44 26.16 -18.04
CA THR A 372 6.10 26.75 -17.93
C THR A 372 5.16 26.23 -19.00
N LEU A 373 3.85 26.24 -18.73
CA LEU A 373 2.84 25.87 -19.72
C LEU A 373 3.03 26.63 -21.05
N PRO A 374 3.15 25.93 -22.20
CA PRO A 374 3.47 26.56 -23.48
C PRO A 374 2.23 27.18 -24.14
N MET A 375 1.51 28.05 -23.42
CA MET A 375 0.20 28.56 -23.84
C MET A 375 0.22 29.33 -25.16
N GLU A 376 1.32 30.01 -25.49
CA GLU A 376 1.46 30.68 -26.79
C GLU A 376 1.50 29.68 -27.96
N ALA A 377 2.13 28.52 -27.75
CA ALA A 377 2.14 27.45 -28.74
C ALA A 377 0.80 26.72 -28.80
N LEU A 378 0.14 26.52 -27.65
CA LEU A 378 -1.18 25.90 -27.60
C LEU A 378 -2.27 26.78 -28.22
N ALA A 379 -2.13 28.11 -28.15
CA ALA A 379 -3.08 29.06 -28.73
C ALA A 379 -3.25 28.94 -30.26
N TYR A 380 -2.37 28.23 -30.96
CA TYR A 380 -2.54 27.93 -32.39
C TYR A 380 -3.59 26.84 -32.66
N PHE A 381 -3.96 26.02 -31.67
CA PHE A 381 -4.97 24.97 -31.78
C PHE A 381 -6.37 25.52 -31.47
N HIS A 382 -6.94 26.30 -32.40
CA HIS A 382 -8.21 27.01 -32.18
C HIS A 382 -9.44 26.09 -32.02
N HIS A 383 -9.35 24.83 -32.48
CA HIS A 383 -10.42 23.83 -32.41
C HIS A 383 -10.30 22.89 -31.21
N LEU A 384 -9.30 23.09 -30.34
CA LEU A 384 -9.03 22.20 -29.22
C LEU A 384 -10.20 22.16 -28.24
N LYS A 385 -10.73 20.97 -28.01
CA LYS A 385 -11.82 20.61 -27.09
C LYS A 385 -11.30 19.88 -25.85
N LEU A 386 -10.25 19.06 -25.98
CA LEU A 386 -9.63 18.34 -24.87
C LEU A 386 -8.13 18.61 -24.85
N LEU A 387 -7.64 19.01 -23.67
CA LEU A 387 -6.21 19.17 -23.40
C LEU A 387 -5.84 18.48 -22.10
N ASP A 388 -5.03 17.44 -22.18
CA ASP A 388 -4.48 16.73 -21.02
C ASP A 388 -2.95 16.85 -20.99
N LEU A 389 -2.44 17.52 -19.96
CA LEU A 389 -1.02 17.68 -19.67
C LEU A 389 -0.64 17.08 -18.30
N SER A 390 -1.46 16.17 -17.77
CA SER A 390 -1.28 15.61 -16.43
C SER A 390 0.00 14.78 -16.27
N PHE A 391 0.42 14.52 -15.03
CA PHE A 391 1.60 13.71 -14.71
C PHE A 391 2.88 14.22 -15.38
N ASN A 392 3.08 15.53 -15.45
CA ASN A 392 4.29 16.14 -16.00
C ASN A 392 5.03 16.95 -14.91
N ASN A 393 6.10 17.64 -15.29
CA ASN A 393 6.91 18.47 -14.40
C ASN A 393 6.76 19.98 -14.72
N PHE A 394 5.58 20.42 -15.19
CA PHE A 394 5.35 21.84 -15.49
C PHE A 394 5.33 22.68 -14.21
N VAL A 395 5.86 23.90 -14.28
CA VAL A 395 6.00 24.85 -13.16
C VAL A 395 5.44 26.23 -13.53
N GLY A 396 5.16 27.06 -12.54
CA GLY A 396 4.68 28.44 -12.73
C GLY A 396 3.15 28.54 -12.82
N SER A 397 2.64 29.75 -13.02
CA SER A 397 1.21 30.05 -13.06
C SER A 397 0.56 29.84 -14.42
N ILE A 398 -0.76 29.68 -14.45
CA ILE A 398 -1.53 29.55 -15.68
C ILE A 398 -1.61 30.90 -16.40
N PRO A 399 -1.05 31.03 -17.62
CA PRO A 399 -1.07 32.30 -18.34
C PRO A 399 -2.47 32.70 -18.81
N SER A 400 -2.80 34.00 -18.76
CA SER A 400 -4.08 34.56 -19.24
C SER A 400 -4.40 34.29 -20.72
N THR A 401 -3.41 33.86 -21.51
CA THR A 401 -3.58 33.37 -22.88
C THR A 401 -4.53 32.17 -22.95
N MET A 402 -4.76 31.44 -21.85
CA MET A 402 -5.76 30.35 -21.77
C MET A 402 -7.14 30.73 -22.33
N LYS A 403 -7.53 32.01 -22.21
CA LYS A 403 -8.79 32.52 -22.77
C LYS A 403 -8.92 32.37 -24.29
N SER A 404 -7.82 32.20 -25.03
CA SER A 404 -7.85 31.98 -26.49
C SER A 404 -8.32 30.59 -26.87
N LEU A 405 -8.33 29.64 -25.93
CA LEU A 405 -8.75 28.25 -26.13
C LEU A 405 -10.23 28.05 -25.77
N SER A 406 -11.11 28.96 -26.20
CA SER A 406 -12.54 29.00 -25.83
C SER A 406 -13.36 27.77 -26.26
N SER A 407 -12.81 26.94 -27.13
CA SER A 407 -13.41 25.68 -27.60
C SER A 407 -13.28 24.54 -26.59
N LEU A 408 -12.41 24.69 -25.57
CA LEU A 408 -12.13 23.66 -24.57
C LEU A 408 -13.38 23.26 -23.78
N GLN A 409 -13.51 21.96 -23.63
CA GLN A 409 -14.53 21.24 -22.87
C GLN A 409 -13.90 20.44 -21.73
N VAL A 410 -12.71 19.89 -21.94
CA VAL A 410 -11.98 19.09 -20.94
C VAL A 410 -10.57 19.66 -20.81
N VAL A 411 -10.16 19.94 -19.57
CA VAL A 411 -8.81 20.40 -19.25
C VAL A 411 -8.29 19.63 -18.05
N SER A 412 -7.10 19.06 -18.21
CA SER A 412 -6.36 18.43 -17.14
C SER A 412 -4.94 18.91 -17.08
N PHE A 413 -4.56 19.44 -15.92
CA PHE A 413 -3.19 19.80 -15.58
C PHE A 413 -2.70 19.09 -14.32
N SER A 414 -3.33 17.98 -13.92
CA SER A 414 -3.05 17.36 -12.62
C SER A 414 -1.67 16.74 -12.51
N HIS A 415 -1.22 16.47 -11.29
CA HIS A 415 0.08 15.85 -11.01
C HIS A 415 1.22 16.61 -11.72
N ASN A 416 1.32 17.90 -11.42
CA ASN A 416 2.35 18.81 -11.92
C ASN A 416 2.89 19.68 -10.77
N ALA A 417 3.78 20.63 -11.07
CA ALA A 417 4.31 21.59 -10.10
C ALA A 417 3.85 23.04 -10.40
N LEU A 418 2.64 23.20 -10.96
CA LEU A 418 2.06 24.51 -11.27
C LEU A 418 1.68 25.25 -9.99
N ASN A 419 1.80 26.58 -9.98
CA ASN A 419 1.60 27.38 -8.78
C ASN A 419 0.94 28.74 -9.04
N GLY A 420 0.71 29.50 -7.99
CA GLY A 420 0.08 30.82 -8.07
C GLY A 420 -1.44 30.77 -8.05
N SER A 421 -2.05 31.95 -8.04
CA SER A 421 -3.49 32.08 -7.86
C SER A 421 -4.24 32.12 -9.18
N LEU A 422 -5.40 31.45 -9.23
CA LEU A 422 -6.30 31.39 -10.39
C LEU A 422 -7.00 32.72 -10.76
N CYS A 423 -6.60 33.85 -10.17
CA CYS A 423 -7.21 35.15 -10.39
C CYS A 423 -6.70 35.81 -11.68
N ASN A 424 -7.55 35.86 -12.71
CA ASN A 424 -7.30 36.39 -14.08
C ASN A 424 -6.60 35.44 -15.06
N ASP A 425 -6.69 34.14 -14.81
CA ASP A 425 -5.97 33.10 -15.57
C ASP A 425 -6.67 32.66 -16.87
N GLY A 426 -7.78 33.31 -17.25
CA GLY A 426 -8.50 33.05 -18.50
C GLY A 426 -9.51 31.91 -18.47
N PHE A 427 -9.51 31.05 -17.43
CA PHE A 427 -10.53 29.98 -17.26
C PHE A 427 -11.97 30.51 -17.25
N CYS A 428 -12.18 31.71 -16.71
CA CYS A 428 -13.49 32.34 -16.65
C CYS A 428 -14.15 32.49 -18.04
N ASP A 429 -13.36 32.51 -19.11
CA ASP A 429 -13.80 32.70 -20.49
C ASP A 429 -14.14 31.37 -21.20
N LEU A 430 -13.78 30.22 -20.61
CA LEU A 430 -14.01 28.88 -21.16
C LEU A 430 -15.44 28.39 -20.88
N LYS A 431 -16.44 29.02 -21.48
CA LYS A 431 -17.87 28.74 -21.20
C LYS A 431 -18.35 27.34 -21.59
N ASN A 432 -17.58 26.64 -22.43
CA ASN A 432 -17.87 25.28 -22.86
C ASN A 432 -17.26 24.20 -21.96
N LEU A 433 -16.50 24.62 -20.93
CA LEU A 433 -15.81 23.70 -20.03
C LEU A 433 -16.82 22.82 -19.28
N GLN A 434 -16.64 21.51 -19.44
CA GLN A 434 -17.39 20.43 -18.82
C GLN A 434 -16.56 19.72 -17.75
N GLU A 435 -15.24 19.66 -17.92
CA GLU A 435 -14.36 18.96 -16.99
C GLU A 435 -13.11 19.79 -16.75
N LEU A 436 -12.79 19.96 -15.47
CA LEU A 436 -11.61 20.69 -15.04
C LEU A 436 -10.94 19.90 -13.92
N ASP A 437 -9.74 19.42 -14.19
CA ASP A 437 -8.85 18.84 -13.20
C ASP A 437 -7.56 19.64 -13.07
N LEU A 438 -7.34 20.14 -11.86
CA LEU A 438 -6.16 20.85 -11.44
C LEU A 438 -5.50 20.17 -10.23
N SER A 439 -5.89 18.93 -9.93
CA SER A 439 -5.46 18.18 -8.74
C SER A 439 -3.94 17.99 -8.68
N ASP A 440 -3.44 17.74 -7.47
CA ASP A 440 -2.02 17.47 -7.20
C ASP A 440 -1.07 18.49 -7.87
N ASN A 441 -1.18 19.73 -7.41
CA ASN A 441 -0.37 20.87 -7.85
C ASN A 441 -0.06 21.80 -6.65
N MET A 442 0.48 22.99 -6.90
CA MET A 442 0.79 24.01 -5.90
C MET A 442 -0.02 25.30 -6.06
N PHE A 443 -1.23 25.25 -6.63
CA PHE A 443 -2.07 26.44 -6.80
C PHE A 443 -2.50 27.03 -5.46
N ASP A 444 -2.48 28.36 -5.33
CA ASP A 444 -2.75 29.07 -4.08
C ASP A 444 -3.84 30.17 -4.21
N GLY A 445 -4.08 30.88 -3.11
CA GLY A 445 -5.08 31.94 -3.06
C GLY A 445 -6.53 31.41 -3.01
N ASN A 446 -7.50 32.27 -3.34
CA ASN A 446 -8.92 31.93 -3.25
C ASN A 446 -9.48 31.42 -4.58
N LEU A 447 -10.50 30.58 -4.53
CA LEU A 447 -11.22 30.17 -5.74
C LEU A 447 -11.87 31.37 -6.47
N PRO A 448 -11.71 31.49 -7.80
CA PRO A 448 -12.28 32.59 -8.55
C PRO A 448 -13.81 32.58 -8.53
N LYS A 449 -14.42 33.70 -8.11
CA LYS A 449 -15.89 33.85 -8.11
C LYS A 449 -16.52 33.64 -9.49
N CYS A 450 -15.77 33.88 -10.56
CA CYS A 450 -16.23 33.73 -11.94
C CYS A 450 -16.57 32.28 -12.32
N PHE A 451 -16.04 31.28 -11.58
CA PHE A 451 -16.32 29.86 -11.86
C PHE A 451 -17.80 29.54 -11.70
N SER A 452 -18.55 30.33 -10.92
CA SER A 452 -20.02 30.26 -10.85
C SER A 452 -20.75 30.45 -12.20
N GLY A 453 -20.03 30.92 -13.24
CA GLY A 453 -20.55 31.06 -14.60
C GLY A 453 -20.15 29.95 -15.57
N LEU A 454 -19.50 28.87 -15.12
CA LEU A 454 -19.12 27.70 -15.93
C LEU A 454 -20.24 26.64 -15.94
N LEU A 455 -21.43 27.02 -16.41
CA LEU A 455 -22.67 26.25 -16.20
C LEU A 455 -22.67 24.83 -16.81
N SER A 456 -21.73 24.53 -17.71
CA SER A 456 -21.56 23.22 -18.35
C SER A 456 -20.71 22.25 -17.53
N LEU A 457 -20.07 22.70 -16.44
CA LEU A 457 -19.13 21.92 -15.64
C LEU A 457 -19.84 20.75 -14.94
N LYS A 458 -19.33 19.55 -15.17
CA LYS A 458 -19.77 18.24 -14.66
C LYS A 458 -18.74 17.64 -13.72
N PHE A 459 -17.47 17.71 -14.09
CA PHE A 459 -16.34 17.22 -13.31
C PHE A 459 -15.50 18.40 -12.83
N PHE A 460 -15.30 18.51 -11.52
CA PHE A 460 -14.52 19.58 -10.94
C PHE A 460 -13.60 19.06 -9.83
N ASP A 461 -12.33 18.88 -10.17
CA ASP A 461 -11.28 18.42 -9.25
C ASP A 461 -10.20 19.49 -9.10
N ILE A 462 -10.00 19.91 -7.86
CA ILE A 462 -8.96 20.87 -7.46
C ILE A 462 -8.22 20.36 -6.23
N SER A 463 -8.32 19.06 -5.96
CA SER A 463 -7.77 18.43 -4.76
C SER A 463 -6.25 18.56 -4.69
N SER A 464 -5.65 18.32 -3.51
CA SER A 464 -4.20 18.30 -3.33
C SER A 464 -3.49 19.56 -3.86
N ASN A 465 -3.95 20.72 -3.37
CA ASN A 465 -3.42 22.05 -3.74
C ASN A 465 -3.24 22.93 -2.49
N GLN A 466 -2.93 24.22 -2.69
CA GLN A 466 -2.71 25.20 -1.63
C GLN A 466 -3.85 26.25 -1.56
N PHE A 467 -5.05 25.95 -2.09
CA PHE A 467 -6.17 26.90 -2.08
C PHE A 467 -6.61 27.25 -0.66
N THR A 468 -6.95 28.52 -0.46
CA THR A 468 -7.30 29.13 0.84
C THR A 468 -8.66 29.84 0.77
N GLY A 469 -9.10 30.39 1.91
CA GLY A 469 -10.37 31.09 2.03
C GLY A 469 -11.57 30.14 2.09
N ILE A 470 -12.76 30.70 1.86
CA ILE A 470 -14.03 29.96 1.93
C ILE A 470 -14.45 29.56 0.51
N VAL A 471 -14.93 28.32 0.34
CA VAL A 471 -15.57 27.87 -0.90
C VAL A 471 -16.82 28.74 -1.18
N PRO A 472 -16.87 29.50 -2.29
CA PRO A 472 -17.97 30.45 -2.52
C PRO A 472 -19.33 29.74 -2.68
N PRO A 473 -20.36 30.05 -1.86
CA PRO A 473 -21.66 29.39 -1.97
C PRO A 473 -22.33 29.55 -3.34
N SER A 474 -22.14 30.71 -3.98
CA SER A 474 -22.66 30.98 -5.32
C SER A 474 -22.02 30.12 -6.42
N LEU A 475 -20.80 29.62 -6.19
CA LEU A 475 -20.13 28.72 -7.11
C LEU A 475 -20.87 27.39 -7.14
N ILE A 476 -21.14 26.81 -5.96
CA ILE A 476 -21.85 25.55 -5.85
C ILE A 476 -23.29 25.68 -6.37
N VAL A 477 -24.08 26.62 -5.86
CA VAL A 477 -25.52 26.70 -6.19
C VAL A 477 -25.79 26.86 -7.70
N ASN A 478 -24.91 27.53 -8.44
CA ASN A 478 -25.10 27.79 -9.87
C ASN A 478 -24.68 26.64 -10.78
N LEU A 479 -23.76 25.77 -10.36
CA LEU A 479 -23.18 24.72 -11.20
C LEU A 479 -24.01 23.43 -11.19
N THR A 480 -25.28 23.54 -11.56
CA THR A 480 -26.26 22.44 -11.45
C THR A 480 -25.96 21.21 -12.32
N SER A 481 -24.99 21.30 -13.23
CA SER A 481 -24.52 20.20 -14.08
C SER A 481 -23.54 19.27 -13.38
N LEU A 482 -23.02 19.62 -12.19
CA LEU A 482 -22.01 18.84 -11.48
C LEU A 482 -22.46 17.41 -11.19
N GLU A 483 -21.56 16.48 -11.48
CA GLU A 483 -21.67 15.03 -11.27
C GLU A 483 -20.57 14.54 -10.30
N TYR A 484 -19.38 15.16 -10.39
CA TYR A 484 -18.20 14.90 -9.56
C TYR A 484 -17.59 16.20 -9.04
N VAL A 485 -17.27 16.22 -7.75
CA VAL A 485 -16.58 17.34 -7.09
C VAL A 485 -15.56 16.79 -6.09
N ASP A 486 -14.31 17.25 -6.20
CA ASP A 486 -13.26 16.98 -5.21
C ASP A 486 -12.53 18.26 -4.79
N PHE A 487 -12.60 18.57 -3.48
CA PHE A 487 -11.95 19.70 -2.83
C PHE A 487 -10.89 19.29 -1.80
N SER A 488 -10.54 18.01 -1.77
CA SER A 488 -9.69 17.40 -0.76
C SER A 488 -8.29 18.00 -0.70
N TYR A 489 -7.61 17.86 0.43
CA TYR A 489 -6.21 18.22 0.63
C TYR A 489 -5.86 19.66 0.21
N ASN A 490 -6.74 20.61 0.52
CA ASN A 490 -6.53 22.05 0.39
C ASN A 490 -6.46 22.75 1.75
N LYS A 491 -6.25 24.07 1.76
CA LYS A 491 -6.17 24.92 2.95
C LYS A 491 -7.40 25.80 3.15
N PHE A 492 -8.56 25.34 2.69
CA PHE A 492 -9.82 26.04 2.90
C PHE A 492 -10.11 26.25 4.40
N GLU A 493 -10.86 27.31 4.70
CA GLU A 493 -11.22 27.69 6.06
C GLU A 493 -12.70 28.12 6.15
N GLY A 494 -13.24 28.16 7.37
CA GLY A 494 -14.62 28.57 7.64
C GLY A 494 -15.60 27.40 7.53
N SER A 495 -16.88 27.70 7.29
CA SER A 495 -17.96 26.71 7.24
C SER A 495 -18.45 26.47 5.82
N PHE A 496 -18.54 25.22 5.40
CA PHE A 496 -19.12 24.80 4.12
C PHE A 496 -20.47 24.10 4.35
N LEU A 497 -21.57 24.68 3.86
CA LEU A 497 -22.90 24.09 3.99
C LEU A 497 -23.10 23.01 2.92
N PHE A 498 -23.23 21.74 3.31
CA PHE A 498 -23.43 20.65 2.36
C PHE A 498 -24.76 20.76 1.60
N SER A 499 -25.77 21.36 2.22
CA SER A 499 -27.08 21.61 1.62
C SER A 499 -27.06 22.56 0.41
N LEU A 500 -25.95 23.24 0.12
CA LEU A 500 -25.78 24.02 -1.12
C LEU A 500 -25.97 23.15 -2.37
N PHE A 501 -25.78 21.83 -2.26
CA PHE A 501 -26.03 20.90 -3.35
C PHE A 501 -27.51 20.56 -3.59
N SER A 502 -28.46 21.17 -2.86
CA SER A 502 -29.91 20.91 -2.96
C SER A 502 -30.48 20.67 -4.36
N ASN A 503 -30.03 21.45 -5.35
CA ASN A 503 -30.56 21.40 -6.72
C ASN A 503 -29.74 20.54 -7.70
N HIS A 504 -28.68 19.86 -7.26
CA HIS A 504 -27.74 19.15 -8.12
C HIS A 504 -28.19 17.71 -8.39
N THR A 505 -29.26 17.52 -9.16
CA THR A 505 -29.89 16.20 -9.35
C THR A 505 -28.98 15.12 -9.97
N LYS A 506 -27.85 15.51 -10.58
CA LYS A 506 -26.88 14.61 -11.22
C LYS A 506 -25.68 14.25 -10.34
N LEU A 507 -25.52 14.89 -9.18
CA LEU A 507 -24.36 14.70 -8.32
C LEU A 507 -24.29 13.24 -7.84
N GLN A 508 -23.13 12.62 -8.06
CA GLN A 508 -22.89 11.21 -7.73
C GLN A 508 -21.62 11.03 -6.87
N TYR A 509 -20.66 11.93 -6.97
CA TYR A 509 -19.37 11.83 -6.29
C TYR A 509 -19.08 13.15 -5.59
N PHE A 510 -18.82 13.10 -4.30
CA PHE A 510 -18.38 14.25 -3.53
C PHE A 510 -17.27 13.85 -2.59
N LEU A 511 -16.11 14.47 -2.76
CA LEU A 511 -14.93 14.25 -1.94
C LEU A 511 -14.46 15.56 -1.33
N PHE A 512 -14.30 15.54 -0.02
CA PHE A 512 -13.72 16.64 0.73
C PHE A 512 -13.00 16.08 1.95
N GLU A 513 -11.72 15.76 1.79
CA GLU A 513 -10.83 15.45 2.89
C GLU A 513 -10.03 16.69 3.30
N SER A 514 -10.09 17.07 4.57
CA SER A 514 -9.39 18.26 5.04
C SER A 514 -8.03 17.93 5.64
N GLY A 515 -6.97 18.54 5.13
CA GLY A 515 -5.66 18.59 5.80
C GLY A 515 -5.58 19.66 6.90
N SER A 516 -6.65 20.43 7.12
CA SER A 516 -6.69 21.62 7.99
C SER A 516 -7.78 21.51 9.05
N GLU A 517 -7.47 21.87 10.29
CA GLU A 517 -8.47 21.96 11.37
C GLU A 517 -9.42 23.16 11.22
N LYS A 518 -9.18 24.05 10.25
CA LYS A 518 -9.88 25.35 10.12
C LYS A 518 -11.19 25.29 9.33
N ILE A 519 -11.50 24.19 8.66
CA ILE A 519 -12.74 24.03 7.89
C ILE A 519 -13.69 23.07 8.60
N GLU A 520 -14.97 23.43 8.60
CA GLU A 520 -16.07 22.60 9.06
C GLU A 520 -17.09 22.41 7.94
N VAL A 521 -17.50 21.17 7.69
CA VAL A 521 -18.58 20.83 6.76
C VAL A 521 -19.88 20.62 7.54
N GLU A 522 -20.87 21.44 7.20
CA GLU A 522 -22.15 21.54 7.87
C GLU A 522 -23.17 20.65 7.16
N THR A 523 -23.39 19.43 7.68
CA THR A 523 -24.25 18.41 7.04
C THR A 523 -25.71 18.45 7.46
N GLU A 524 -26.01 19.08 8.60
CA GLU A 524 -27.35 19.04 9.23
C GLU A 524 -28.17 20.33 9.02
N GLU A 525 -27.66 21.31 8.29
CA GLU A 525 -28.34 22.60 8.05
C GLU A 525 -28.71 22.77 6.57
N PRO A 526 -29.98 23.09 6.24
CA PRO A 526 -31.11 23.25 7.16
C PRO A 526 -31.64 21.89 7.65
N ILE A 527 -32.07 21.87 8.92
CA ILE A 527 -32.60 20.67 9.58
C ILE A 527 -33.77 20.07 8.78
N GLY A 528 -33.71 18.76 8.52
CA GLY A 528 -34.77 18.02 7.82
C GLY A 528 -34.80 18.18 6.31
N TRP A 529 -33.74 18.73 5.72
CA TRP A 529 -33.56 18.77 4.28
C TRP A 529 -33.33 17.37 3.67
N ILE A 530 -33.86 17.15 2.47
CA ILE A 530 -33.74 15.90 1.72
C ILE A 530 -33.06 16.22 0.37
N PRO A 531 -31.88 15.65 0.09
CA PRO A 531 -31.22 15.83 -1.20
C PRO A 531 -31.99 15.19 -2.35
N MET A 532 -31.98 15.85 -3.51
CA MET A 532 -32.58 15.33 -4.76
C MET A 532 -31.65 14.38 -5.53
N PHE A 533 -30.38 14.29 -5.13
CA PHE A 533 -29.37 13.47 -5.76
C PHE A 533 -29.17 12.12 -5.08
N GLN A 534 -28.46 11.22 -5.75
CA GLN A 534 -28.11 9.90 -5.25
C GLN A 534 -26.62 9.66 -5.44
N LEU A 535 -25.87 9.84 -4.35
CA LEU A 535 -24.43 9.62 -4.30
C LEU A 535 -24.10 8.15 -4.42
N LYS A 536 -23.00 7.88 -5.12
CA LYS A 536 -22.27 6.63 -5.12
C LYS A 536 -21.06 6.71 -4.18
N PHE A 537 -20.39 7.86 -4.14
CA PHE A 537 -19.19 8.09 -3.34
C PHE A 537 -19.38 9.34 -2.50
N LEU A 538 -19.13 9.22 -1.20
CA LEU A 538 -19.06 10.34 -0.29
C LEU A 538 -17.82 10.18 0.60
N VAL A 539 -16.89 11.12 0.48
CA VAL A 539 -15.71 11.22 1.36
C VAL A 539 -15.78 12.56 2.08
N LEU A 540 -15.85 12.52 3.41
CA LEU A 540 -15.85 13.69 4.29
C LEU A 540 -14.86 13.48 5.44
N SER A 541 -13.63 13.09 5.15
CA SER A 541 -12.59 12.86 6.17
C SER A 541 -12.14 14.18 6.80
N ASN A 542 -11.99 14.20 8.13
CA ASN A 542 -11.50 15.35 8.92
C ASN A 542 -12.28 16.67 8.73
N CYS A 543 -13.55 16.60 8.35
CA CYS A 543 -14.38 17.76 8.01
C CYS A 543 -15.50 18.09 9.01
N ILE A 544 -16.02 17.11 9.75
CA ILE A 544 -17.17 17.25 10.65
C ILE A 544 -16.67 17.37 12.09
N LYS A 545 -16.69 18.59 12.62
CA LYS A 545 -16.18 18.90 13.97
C LYS A 545 -17.25 18.69 15.06
N LYS A 546 -16.81 18.69 16.32
CA LYS A 546 -17.66 18.40 17.49
C LYS A 546 -18.63 19.55 17.77
N ARG A 547 -19.93 19.27 17.79
CA ARG A 547 -20.97 20.26 18.13
C ARG A 547 -21.54 20.08 19.55
N PRO A 548 -22.10 21.15 20.16
CA PRO A 548 -22.66 21.11 21.52
C PRO A 548 -23.81 20.12 21.73
N LYS A 549 -24.51 19.71 20.65
CA LYS A 549 -25.64 18.77 20.69
C LYS A 549 -25.25 17.35 20.25
N GLY A 550 -23.95 17.07 20.13
CA GLY A 550 -23.43 15.85 19.52
C GLY A 550 -23.29 15.97 18.01
N SER A 551 -22.33 15.25 17.43
CA SER A 551 -22.14 15.14 15.99
C SER A 551 -22.46 13.69 15.61
N VAL A 552 -23.56 13.47 14.92
CA VAL A 552 -24.00 12.13 14.50
C VAL A 552 -23.72 11.92 13.02
N VAL A 553 -23.72 10.65 12.58
CA VAL A 553 -23.65 10.31 11.15
C VAL A 553 -24.69 11.13 10.38
N PRO A 554 -24.31 11.80 9.25
CA PRO A 554 -25.18 12.75 8.57
C PRO A 554 -26.57 12.21 8.25
N SER A 555 -27.61 12.93 8.65
CA SER A 555 -28.99 12.41 8.60
C SER A 555 -29.52 12.25 7.18
N PHE A 556 -29.05 13.06 6.23
CA PHE A 556 -29.45 12.98 4.82
C PHE A 556 -29.07 11.64 4.16
N LEU A 557 -28.07 10.92 4.71
CA LEU A 557 -27.66 9.59 4.23
C LEU A 557 -28.78 8.56 4.34
N LEU A 558 -29.79 8.79 5.20
CA LEU A 558 -30.99 7.96 5.25
C LEU A 558 -31.72 7.90 3.90
N HIS A 559 -31.61 8.96 3.11
CA HIS A 559 -32.25 9.13 1.80
C HIS A 559 -31.33 8.78 0.62
N GLN A 560 -30.12 8.28 0.89
CA GLN A 560 -29.19 7.80 -0.12
C GLN A 560 -29.29 6.26 -0.20
N HIS A 561 -29.48 5.74 -1.42
CA HIS A 561 -29.70 4.31 -1.69
C HIS A 561 -28.76 3.72 -2.72
N LYS A 562 -27.86 4.54 -3.29
CA LYS A 562 -26.88 4.14 -4.31
C LYS A 562 -25.44 4.18 -3.82
N LEU A 563 -25.21 4.37 -2.51
CA LEU A 563 -23.87 4.46 -1.96
C LEU A 563 -23.11 3.15 -2.16
N ARG A 564 -21.88 3.27 -2.65
CA ARG A 564 -20.87 2.21 -2.78
C ARG A 564 -19.70 2.47 -1.85
N VAL A 565 -19.26 3.72 -1.75
CA VAL A 565 -18.17 4.16 -0.87
C VAL A 565 -18.66 5.25 0.06
N LEU A 566 -18.45 5.06 1.36
CA LEU A 566 -18.67 6.06 2.39
C LEU A 566 -17.44 6.13 3.30
N ASP A 567 -16.78 7.28 3.27
CA ASP A 567 -15.68 7.61 4.17
C ASP A 567 -16.05 8.83 5.03
N LEU A 568 -16.21 8.60 6.33
CA LEU A 568 -16.44 9.62 7.34
C LEU A 568 -15.34 9.57 8.41
N SER A 569 -14.13 9.16 8.05
CA SER A 569 -13.00 9.02 8.96
C SER A 569 -12.51 10.34 9.57
N CYS A 570 -11.71 10.26 10.64
CA CYS A 570 -11.03 11.39 11.27
C CYS A 570 -11.96 12.53 11.71
N ASN A 571 -13.22 12.22 12.02
CA ASN A 571 -14.24 13.20 12.39
C ASN A 571 -14.56 13.15 13.88
N SER A 572 -15.48 14.02 14.33
CA SER A 572 -15.98 14.00 15.69
C SER A 572 -17.31 13.25 15.85
N LEU A 573 -17.59 12.24 15.03
CA LEU A 573 -18.87 11.52 15.05
C LEU A 573 -18.99 10.63 16.29
N GLU A 574 -20.16 10.65 16.93
CA GLU A 574 -20.47 9.86 18.12
C GLU A 574 -21.74 9.02 17.94
N GLY A 575 -21.93 8.05 18.83
CA GLY A 575 -23.08 7.13 18.82
C GLY A 575 -22.66 5.67 18.68
N GLN A 576 -23.60 4.81 18.28
CA GLN A 576 -23.35 3.41 17.98
C GLN A 576 -23.13 3.19 16.48
N PHE A 577 -22.63 2.01 16.11
CA PHE A 577 -22.49 1.61 14.71
C PHE A 577 -23.81 1.79 13.91
N PRO A 578 -23.80 2.50 12.76
CA PRO A 578 -25.01 2.93 12.05
C PRO A 578 -25.66 1.80 11.23
N ASN A 579 -26.26 0.81 11.90
CA ASN A 579 -26.93 -0.34 11.26
C ASN A 579 -27.97 0.02 10.19
N TRP A 580 -28.65 1.17 10.34
CA TRP A 580 -29.63 1.64 9.37
C TRP A 580 -29.02 1.97 8.01
N LEU A 581 -27.71 2.29 7.96
CA LEU A 581 -26.99 2.59 6.73
C LEU A 581 -26.91 1.34 5.85
N LEU A 582 -26.54 0.20 6.45
CA LEU A 582 -26.45 -1.10 5.77
C LEU A 582 -27.82 -1.59 5.28
N LYS A 583 -28.88 -1.30 6.03
CA LYS A 583 -30.25 -1.63 5.61
C LYS A 583 -30.65 -0.89 4.33
N ASN A 584 -30.24 0.38 4.21
CA ASN A 584 -30.66 1.27 3.14
C ASN A 584 -29.74 1.21 1.90
N ASN A 585 -28.51 0.75 2.05
CA ASN A 585 -27.49 0.69 0.99
C ASN A 585 -26.94 -0.73 0.85
N LYS A 586 -27.63 -1.57 0.08
CA LYS A 586 -27.25 -2.98 -0.12
C LYS A 586 -25.99 -3.18 -0.96
N ASN A 587 -25.61 -2.18 -1.74
CA ASN A 587 -24.42 -2.20 -2.60
C ASN A 587 -23.26 -1.42 -1.96
N LEU A 588 -23.30 -1.16 -0.65
CA LEU A 588 -22.20 -0.50 0.05
C LEU A 588 -21.02 -1.48 0.11
N GLU A 589 -19.94 -1.13 -0.57
CA GLU A 589 -18.72 -1.92 -0.74
C GLU A 589 -17.66 -1.50 0.28
N ILE A 590 -17.51 -0.19 0.52
CA ILE A 590 -16.50 0.39 1.40
C ILE A 590 -17.16 1.29 2.44
N LEU A 591 -16.87 1.02 3.72
CA LEU A 591 -17.27 1.85 4.85
C LEU A 591 -16.06 2.17 5.74
N LYS A 592 -15.62 3.43 5.73
CA LYS A 592 -14.56 3.95 6.61
C LYS A 592 -15.15 4.88 7.66
N LEU A 593 -14.99 4.49 8.93
CA LEU A 593 -15.43 5.22 10.11
C LEU A 593 -14.28 5.39 11.12
N LYS A 594 -13.04 5.25 10.65
CA LYS A 594 -11.79 5.39 11.40
C LYS A 594 -11.72 6.70 12.19
N ASP A 595 -11.02 6.71 13.33
CA ASP A 595 -10.68 7.90 14.12
C ASP A 595 -11.90 8.80 14.40
N ASN A 596 -12.92 8.22 15.03
CA ASN A 596 -14.15 8.87 15.47
C ASN A 596 -14.41 8.52 16.95
N PHE A 597 -15.60 8.86 17.47
CA PHE A 597 -16.02 8.59 18.86
C PHE A 597 -17.14 7.55 18.94
N PHE A 598 -17.23 6.59 18.01
CA PHE A 598 -18.23 5.52 18.07
C PHE A 598 -18.01 4.61 19.29
N ARG A 599 -19.11 4.20 19.93
CA ARG A 599 -19.14 3.45 21.20
C ARG A 599 -20.10 2.26 21.13
N GLY A 600 -20.02 1.42 22.15
CA GLY A 600 -20.90 0.26 22.33
C GLY A 600 -20.27 -1.02 21.77
N VAL A 601 -21.10 -2.05 21.57
CA VAL A 601 -20.66 -3.36 21.07
C VAL A 601 -20.92 -3.45 19.58
N ILE A 602 -20.03 -4.12 18.84
CA ILE A 602 -20.24 -4.43 17.43
C ILE A 602 -21.47 -5.32 17.31
N HIS A 603 -22.52 -4.79 16.70
CA HIS A 603 -23.75 -5.51 16.48
C HIS A 603 -24.25 -5.23 15.08
N MET A 604 -24.12 -6.22 14.19
CA MET A 604 -24.67 -6.17 12.83
C MET A 604 -26.02 -6.88 12.79
N ARG A 605 -27.01 -6.27 12.15
CA ARG A 605 -28.38 -6.84 12.01
C ARG A 605 -28.76 -7.20 10.59
N TYR A 606 -28.01 -6.71 9.60
CA TYR A 606 -28.35 -6.80 8.19
C TYR A 606 -27.15 -7.36 7.44
N LYS A 607 -27.42 -8.30 6.54
CA LYS A 607 -26.41 -8.82 5.61
C LYS A 607 -26.00 -7.73 4.63
N SER A 608 -24.70 -7.61 4.37
CA SER A 608 -24.09 -6.62 3.49
C SER A 608 -23.12 -7.29 2.53
N ASN A 609 -23.00 -6.77 1.31
CA ASN A 609 -21.99 -7.17 0.33
C ASN A 609 -20.74 -6.27 0.46
N MET A 610 -20.36 -5.97 1.69
CA MET A 610 -19.28 -5.03 2.00
C MET A 610 -17.96 -5.77 1.93
N LYS A 611 -16.98 -5.18 1.25
CA LYS A 611 -15.63 -5.70 1.07
C LYS A 611 -14.62 -5.05 2.02
N TYR A 612 -14.84 -3.79 2.37
CA TYR A 612 -13.92 -3.02 3.20
C TYR A 612 -14.64 -2.37 4.36
N LEU A 613 -14.24 -2.70 5.59
CA LEU A 613 -14.74 -2.09 6.81
C LEU A 613 -13.57 -1.63 7.70
N ASP A 614 -13.46 -0.33 7.90
CA ASP A 614 -12.53 0.26 8.86
C ASP A 614 -13.29 1.01 9.96
N MET A 615 -13.19 0.48 11.18
CA MET A 615 -13.73 1.07 12.41
C MET A 615 -12.60 1.39 13.41
N SER A 616 -11.36 1.51 12.95
CA SER A 616 -10.20 1.72 13.81
C SER A 616 -10.25 3.06 14.55
N GLY A 617 -9.51 3.19 15.65
CA GLY A 617 -9.39 4.47 16.36
C GLY A 617 -10.70 4.98 16.97
N ASN A 618 -11.55 4.07 17.45
CA ASN A 618 -12.83 4.39 18.08
C ASN A 618 -12.87 3.91 19.55
N HIS A 619 -14.04 4.02 20.19
CA HIS A 619 -14.27 3.56 21.57
C HIS A 619 -15.21 2.35 21.63
N ILE A 620 -15.05 1.43 20.68
CA ILE A 620 -15.87 0.21 20.59
C ILE A 620 -15.41 -0.78 21.67
N THR A 621 -16.36 -1.42 22.33
CA THR A 621 -16.15 -2.29 23.50
C THR A 621 -16.78 -3.67 23.28
N GLY A 622 -16.47 -4.62 24.16
CA GLY A 622 -17.04 -5.97 24.12
C GLY A 622 -16.27 -6.91 23.20
N ALA A 623 -16.81 -8.11 22.99
CA ALA A 623 -16.18 -9.14 22.19
C ALA A 623 -16.47 -9.02 20.69
N ILE A 624 -15.56 -9.56 19.88
CA ILE A 624 -15.78 -9.76 18.44
C ILE A 624 -16.96 -10.74 18.26
N PRO A 625 -17.98 -10.42 17.45
CA PRO A 625 -19.14 -11.31 17.29
C PRO A 625 -18.80 -12.65 16.65
N GLU A 626 -19.33 -13.76 17.20
CA GLU A 626 -19.10 -15.11 16.68
C GLU A 626 -19.72 -15.38 15.30
N ASN A 627 -20.59 -14.52 14.77
CA ASN A 627 -21.31 -14.76 13.53
C ASN A 627 -21.08 -13.67 12.47
N LEU A 628 -19.91 -13.03 12.46
CA LEU A 628 -19.56 -11.97 11.50
C LEU A 628 -19.77 -12.40 10.04
N GLN A 629 -19.35 -13.61 9.68
CA GLN A 629 -19.52 -14.18 8.33
C GLN A 629 -20.97 -14.18 7.85
N SER A 630 -21.95 -14.35 8.75
CA SER A 630 -23.37 -14.34 8.38
C SER A 630 -23.87 -12.96 7.94
N PHE A 631 -23.16 -11.89 8.33
CA PHE A 631 -23.50 -10.50 8.02
C PHE A 631 -22.62 -9.89 6.94
N ILE A 632 -21.33 -10.24 6.89
CA ILE A 632 -20.34 -9.70 5.94
C ILE A 632 -19.52 -10.85 5.32
N PRO A 633 -20.14 -11.72 4.50
CA PRO A 633 -19.47 -12.91 3.98
C PRO A 633 -18.35 -12.58 2.97
N ASP A 634 -18.49 -11.48 2.24
CA ASP A 634 -17.62 -11.09 1.13
C ASP A 634 -16.55 -10.06 1.58
N ILE A 635 -16.23 -10.02 2.89
CA ILE A 635 -15.29 -9.05 3.45
C ILE A 635 -13.84 -9.41 3.09
N GLU A 636 -13.13 -8.48 2.48
CA GLU A 636 -11.72 -8.61 2.09
C GLU A 636 -10.81 -7.87 3.09
N HIS A 637 -11.25 -6.72 3.60
CA HIS A 637 -10.50 -5.88 4.54
C HIS A 637 -11.32 -5.58 5.78
N LEU A 638 -10.82 -6.03 6.93
CA LEU A 638 -11.45 -5.82 8.23
C LEU A 638 -10.46 -5.18 9.22
N ASN A 639 -10.72 -3.93 9.59
CA ASN A 639 -9.90 -3.19 10.55
C ASN A 639 -10.73 -2.76 11.77
N PHE A 640 -10.43 -3.37 12.91
CA PHE A 640 -10.98 -3.03 14.23
C PHE A 640 -9.89 -2.55 15.21
N SER A 641 -8.73 -2.15 14.70
CA SER A 641 -7.60 -1.76 15.53
C SER A 641 -7.87 -0.52 16.38
N SER A 642 -7.06 -0.29 17.41
CA SER A 642 -7.11 0.92 18.25
C SER A 642 -8.50 1.18 18.83
N ASN A 643 -9.08 0.16 19.46
CA ASN A 643 -10.38 0.19 20.12
C ASN A 643 -10.27 -0.38 21.55
N GLU A 644 -11.39 -0.68 22.19
CA GLU A 644 -11.45 -1.30 23.52
C GLU A 644 -12.07 -2.72 23.48
N LEU A 645 -11.89 -3.44 22.37
CA LEU A 645 -12.40 -4.81 22.21
C LEU A 645 -11.71 -5.76 23.19
N ASN A 646 -12.46 -6.71 23.76
CA ASN A 646 -11.98 -7.69 24.72
C ASN A 646 -12.48 -9.10 24.39
N GLY A 647 -12.18 -10.08 25.24
CA GLY A 647 -12.54 -11.48 24.99
C GLY A 647 -11.54 -12.17 24.06
N VAL A 648 -11.98 -13.24 23.38
CA VAL A 648 -11.14 -14.08 22.52
C VAL A 648 -11.39 -13.80 21.04
N ILE A 649 -10.41 -14.14 20.19
CA ILE A 649 -10.59 -14.17 18.74
C ILE A 649 -11.46 -15.40 18.39
N PRO A 650 -12.69 -15.25 17.88
CA PRO A 650 -13.60 -16.37 17.67
C PRO A 650 -13.17 -17.23 16.49
N THR A 651 -13.39 -18.55 16.57
CA THR A 651 -13.02 -19.50 15.51
C THR A 651 -13.81 -19.32 14.22
N SER A 652 -14.96 -18.65 14.27
CA SER A 652 -15.74 -18.31 13.08
C SER A 652 -15.09 -17.26 12.20
N MET A 653 -14.03 -16.58 12.66
CA MET A 653 -13.19 -15.76 11.79
C MET A 653 -12.54 -16.58 10.67
N LEU A 654 -12.40 -17.89 10.86
CA LEU A 654 -11.88 -18.82 9.85
C LEU A 654 -12.85 -19.00 8.67
N ASP A 655 -14.12 -18.61 8.83
CA ASP A 655 -15.15 -18.73 7.79
C ASP A 655 -15.17 -17.52 6.82
N LEU A 656 -14.36 -16.48 7.07
CA LEU A 656 -14.20 -15.31 6.21
C LEU A 656 -13.14 -15.58 5.12
N THR A 657 -13.47 -16.46 4.16
CA THR A 657 -12.48 -17.00 3.21
C THR A 657 -11.89 -15.97 2.24
N GLU A 658 -12.60 -14.87 1.99
CA GLU A 658 -12.15 -13.77 1.10
C GLU A 658 -11.25 -12.76 1.82
N LEU A 659 -11.00 -12.94 3.12
CA LEU A 659 -10.24 -11.97 3.92
C LEU A 659 -8.78 -11.88 3.46
N LEU A 660 -8.41 -10.72 2.91
CA LEU A 660 -7.06 -10.35 2.51
C LEU A 660 -6.31 -9.66 3.66
N THR A 661 -6.98 -8.76 4.38
CA THR A 661 -6.41 -7.99 5.49
C THR A 661 -7.25 -8.09 6.74
N LEU A 662 -6.59 -8.45 7.84
CA LEU A 662 -7.15 -8.42 9.18
C LEU A 662 -6.28 -7.59 10.12
N ASP A 663 -6.86 -6.53 10.69
CA ASP A 663 -6.20 -5.74 11.73
C ASP A 663 -7.06 -5.67 13.00
N LEU A 664 -6.57 -6.32 14.05
CA LEU A 664 -7.14 -6.32 15.40
C LEU A 664 -6.18 -5.70 16.42
N SER A 665 -5.14 -5.01 15.95
CA SER A 665 -4.09 -4.47 16.81
C SER A 665 -4.59 -3.43 17.80
N ASN A 666 -3.85 -3.17 18.88
CA ASN A 666 -4.14 -2.10 19.84
C ASN A 666 -5.55 -2.25 20.47
N ASN A 667 -5.82 -3.42 21.05
CA ASN A 667 -7.07 -3.75 21.74
C ASN A 667 -6.78 -4.44 23.09
N LYS A 668 -7.80 -5.01 23.73
CA LYS A 668 -7.71 -5.78 24.99
C LYS A 668 -8.06 -7.26 24.75
N LEU A 669 -7.78 -7.79 23.56
CA LEU A 669 -8.05 -9.19 23.22
C LEU A 669 -7.13 -10.13 24.01
N SER A 670 -7.63 -11.32 24.32
CA SER A 670 -6.98 -12.31 25.19
C SER A 670 -7.23 -13.73 24.66
N GLY A 671 -6.59 -14.73 25.28
CA GLY A 671 -6.71 -16.12 24.84
C GLY A 671 -5.70 -16.50 23.77
N GLU A 672 -5.82 -17.73 23.28
CA GLU A 672 -4.97 -18.24 22.20
C GLU A 672 -5.51 -17.82 20.82
N VAL A 673 -4.61 -17.55 19.88
CA VAL A 673 -4.96 -17.31 18.48
C VAL A 673 -5.36 -18.65 17.84
N PRO A 674 -6.54 -18.75 17.19
CA PRO A 674 -6.92 -19.96 16.46
C PRO A 674 -5.85 -20.31 15.40
N LYS A 675 -5.21 -21.47 15.51
CA LYS A 675 -4.14 -21.88 14.56
C LYS A 675 -4.58 -21.86 13.10
N GLY A 676 -5.87 -22.12 12.86
CA GLY A 676 -6.50 -22.04 11.55
C GLY A 676 -6.36 -20.67 10.89
N LEU A 677 -6.11 -19.60 11.64
CA LEU A 677 -6.02 -18.24 11.11
C LEU A 677 -4.89 -18.11 10.07
N PHE A 678 -3.83 -18.92 10.22
CA PHE A 678 -2.68 -18.94 9.32
C PHE A 678 -2.71 -20.08 8.29
N THR A 679 -3.70 -20.98 8.36
CA THR A 679 -3.78 -22.16 7.46
C THR A 679 -5.06 -22.24 6.66
N ASN A 680 -6.19 -21.77 7.21
CA ASN A 680 -7.52 -21.84 6.61
C ASN A 680 -7.88 -20.58 5.83
N LEU A 681 -7.37 -19.42 6.24
CA LEU A 681 -7.52 -18.17 5.49
C LEU A 681 -6.53 -18.14 4.34
N THR A 682 -6.83 -18.89 3.29
CA THR A 682 -5.93 -19.04 2.15
C THR A 682 -5.73 -17.74 1.38
N SER A 683 -6.65 -16.79 1.43
CA SER A 683 -6.50 -15.50 0.74
C SER A 683 -5.78 -14.42 1.57
N ALA A 684 -5.51 -14.67 2.86
CA ALA A 684 -4.93 -13.65 3.74
C ALA A 684 -3.49 -13.27 3.33
N ILE A 685 -3.27 -11.96 3.22
CA ILE A 685 -1.99 -11.30 2.89
C ILE A 685 -1.45 -10.56 4.12
N ILE A 686 -2.32 -9.90 4.88
CA ILE A 686 -1.93 -9.08 6.03
C ILE A 686 -2.71 -9.51 7.28
N ILE A 687 -1.99 -9.87 8.33
CA ILE A 687 -2.57 -10.15 9.65
C ILE A 687 -1.83 -9.35 10.73
N LYS A 688 -2.57 -8.52 11.46
CA LYS A 688 -2.04 -7.68 12.56
C LYS A 688 -2.81 -7.93 13.85
N LEU A 689 -2.10 -8.41 14.86
CA LEU A 689 -2.61 -8.73 16.19
C LEU A 689 -1.83 -8.01 17.30
N SER A 690 -0.99 -7.05 16.92
CA SER A 690 -0.08 -6.29 17.78
C SER A 690 -0.77 -5.65 18.99
N ASN A 691 -0.05 -5.45 20.09
CA ASN A 691 -0.52 -4.71 21.26
C ASN A 691 -1.89 -5.22 21.78
N ASN A 692 -1.89 -6.46 22.24
CA ASN A 692 -3.03 -7.12 22.88
C ASN A 692 -2.52 -7.94 24.09
N THR A 693 -3.37 -8.78 24.68
CA THR A 693 -3.01 -9.72 25.77
C THR A 693 -3.12 -11.18 25.33
N LEU A 694 -2.85 -11.46 24.05
CA LEU A 694 -2.90 -12.80 23.47
C LEU A 694 -1.73 -13.64 23.98
N TYR A 695 -1.95 -14.94 24.16
CA TYR A 695 -0.92 -15.85 24.67
C TYR A 695 -0.93 -17.19 23.94
N GLY A 696 -0.01 -18.08 24.31
CA GLY A 696 0.09 -19.42 23.77
C GLY A 696 1.15 -19.53 22.67
N ASN A 697 1.24 -20.72 22.07
CA ASN A 697 2.33 -21.08 21.16
C ASN A 697 1.91 -20.86 19.70
N VAL A 698 1.71 -19.60 19.31
CA VAL A 698 1.09 -19.20 18.03
C VAL A 698 1.89 -19.65 16.79
N LEU A 699 3.23 -19.58 16.84
CA LEU A 699 4.12 -20.01 15.76
C LEU A 699 4.65 -21.44 15.93
N SER A 700 3.89 -22.32 16.60
CA SER A 700 4.27 -23.72 16.84
C SER A 700 3.45 -24.73 16.06
N GLY A 701 4.10 -25.81 15.58
CA GLY A 701 3.47 -26.91 14.87
C GLY A 701 3.62 -26.78 13.35
N ASN A 702 2.62 -27.23 12.60
CA ASN A 702 2.63 -27.18 11.14
C ASN A 702 2.19 -25.79 10.65
N LEU A 703 3.15 -24.96 10.22
CA LEU A 703 2.91 -23.60 9.73
C LEU A 703 2.75 -23.59 8.20
N SER A 704 1.86 -22.72 7.70
CA SER A 704 1.65 -22.49 6.27
C SER A 704 1.55 -21.00 5.96
N LEU A 705 2.63 -20.25 6.19
CA LEU A 705 2.64 -18.78 6.04
C LEU A 705 2.80 -18.28 4.59
N GLY A 706 2.78 -19.20 3.61
CA GLY A 706 3.19 -19.00 2.21
C GLY A 706 2.63 -17.81 1.43
N ARG A 707 1.50 -17.25 1.87
CA ARG A 707 0.81 -16.14 1.19
C ARG A 707 0.80 -14.84 1.99
N LEU A 708 1.17 -14.90 3.27
CA LEU A 708 1.24 -13.70 4.09
C LEU A 708 2.42 -12.86 3.61
N GLU A 709 2.16 -11.59 3.35
CA GLU A 709 3.18 -10.57 3.14
C GLU A 709 3.53 -9.93 4.49
N THR A 710 2.52 -9.62 5.31
CA THR A 710 2.69 -8.97 6.61
C THR A 710 2.09 -9.80 7.74
N LEU A 711 2.90 -10.08 8.77
CA LEU A 711 2.46 -10.69 10.02
C LEU A 711 3.01 -9.91 11.21
N GLN A 712 2.13 -9.23 11.96
CA GLN A 712 2.49 -8.49 13.16
C GLN A 712 1.83 -9.09 14.40
N LEU A 713 2.64 -9.56 15.33
CA LEU A 713 2.28 -10.24 16.57
C LEU A 713 2.91 -9.56 17.80
N ASP A 714 3.51 -8.38 17.63
CA ASP A 714 4.29 -7.70 18.64
C ASP A 714 3.47 -7.28 19.87
N ASN A 715 4.17 -7.07 20.99
CA ASN A 715 3.60 -6.59 22.25
C ASN A 715 2.39 -7.43 22.70
N ASN A 716 2.65 -8.71 22.91
CA ASN A 716 1.70 -9.72 23.40
C ASN A 716 2.38 -10.63 24.44
N CYS A 717 1.75 -11.74 24.79
CA CYS A 717 2.27 -12.73 25.75
C CYS A 717 2.53 -14.10 25.08
N PHE A 718 2.90 -14.12 23.79
CA PHE A 718 3.16 -15.38 23.07
C PHE A 718 4.42 -16.08 23.57
N THR A 719 4.38 -17.41 23.60
CA THR A 719 5.44 -18.27 24.16
C THR A 719 5.84 -19.38 23.21
N GLY A 720 6.84 -20.17 23.61
CA GLY A 720 7.22 -21.40 22.93
C GLY A 720 8.20 -21.19 21.79
N ASN A 721 8.58 -22.29 21.15
CA ASN A 721 9.53 -22.28 20.04
C ASN A 721 8.85 -22.03 18.70
N ILE A 722 9.54 -21.34 17.81
CA ILE A 722 9.12 -21.10 16.43
C ILE A 722 9.45 -22.35 15.60
N SER A 723 8.44 -22.89 14.91
CA SER A 723 8.62 -24.09 14.07
C SER A 723 9.18 -23.74 12.68
N GLU A 724 9.78 -24.73 12.02
CA GLU A 724 10.17 -24.58 10.62
C GLU A 724 8.93 -24.45 9.72
N ASN A 725 8.98 -23.50 8.78
CA ASN A 725 7.96 -23.26 7.77
C ASN A 725 8.45 -23.82 6.43
N HIS A 726 7.62 -24.59 5.74
CA HIS A 726 7.98 -25.25 4.48
C HIS A 726 7.62 -24.41 3.24
N PHE A 727 6.98 -23.25 3.44
CA PHE A 727 6.58 -22.30 2.40
C PHE A 727 7.35 -20.98 2.54
N MET A 728 7.17 -20.06 1.59
CA MET A 728 7.69 -18.68 1.72
C MET A 728 7.16 -18.05 3.02
N GLY A 729 8.01 -17.30 3.72
CA GLY A 729 7.57 -16.52 4.88
C GLY A 729 7.01 -15.15 4.47
N PRO A 730 6.50 -14.36 5.43
CA PRO A 730 6.15 -12.96 5.22
C PRO A 730 7.35 -12.05 5.03
N SER A 731 7.26 -11.11 4.09
CA SER A 731 8.27 -10.07 3.87
C SER A 731 8.39 -9.12 5.05
N ILE A 732 7.30 -8.89 5.79
CA ILE A 732 7.24 -8.10 7.02
C ILE A 732 6.81 -9.00 8.18
N LEU A 733 7.73 -9.28 9.10
CA LEU A 733 7.47 -10.08 10.29
C LEU A 733 7.86 -9.32 11.55
N ASP A 734 6.87 -8.98 12.38
CA ASP A 734 7.10 -8.43 13.72
C ASP A 734 6.57 -9.38 14.80
N ILE A 735 7.48 -9.92 15.61
CA ILE A 735 7.19 -10.77 16.77
C ILE A 735 7.77 -10.18 18.06
N SER A 736 8.14 -8.89 18.03
CA SER A 736 8.83 -8.24 19.14
C SER A 736 7.99 -8.15 20.42
N GLU A 737 8.63 -7.86 21.55
CA GLU A 737 7.95 -7.62 22.83
C GLU A 737 7.05 -8.81 23.24
N ASN A 738 7.61 -10.03 23.22
CA ASN A 738 6.92 -11.29 23.51
C ASN A 738 7.80 -12.21 24.40
N HIS A 739 7.44 -13.48 24.51
CA HIS A 739 8.17 -14.48 25.30
C HIS A 739 8.58 -15.71 24.48
N PHE A 740 8.83 -15.55 23.17
CA PHE A 740 9.32 -16.63 22.32
C PHE A 740 10.69 -17.13 22.78
N THR A 741 10.92 -18.44 22.66
CA THR A 741 12.14 -19.13 23.12
C THR A 741 12.79 -19.95 22.00
N GLY A 742 14.05 -20.32 22.19
CA GLY A 742 14.80 -21.17 21.26
C GLY A 742 15.47 -20.37 20.14
N THR A 743 15.90 -21.07 19.09
CA THR A 743 16.67 -20.51 17.97
C THR A 743 15.76 -19.99 16.86
N ILE A 744 16.22 -18.99 16.09
CA ILE A 744 15.54 -18.53 14.87
C ILE A 744 15.64 -19.62 13.78
N PRO A 745 14.51 -20.10 13.22
CA PRO A 745 14.47 -21.01 12.08
C PRO A 745 15.05 -20.40 10.80
N SER A 746 15.49 -21.26 9.87
CA SER A 746 16.16 -20.80 8.65
C SER A 746 15.28 -19.92 7.76
N TRP A 747 13.98 -20.25 7.62
CA TRP A 747 13.05 -19.50 6.78
C TRP A 747 12.94 -18.03 7.16
N MET A 748 12.99 -17.69 8.46
CA MET A 748 12.92 -16.29 8.93
C MET A 748 14.11 -15.48 8.43
N SER A 749 15.26 -16.12 8.23
CA SER A 749 16.46 -15.46 7.69
C SER A 749 16.52 -15.44 6.17
N SER A 750 15.76 -16.30 5.47
CA SER A 750 15.84 -16.47 4.01
C SER A 750 14.60 -16.02 3.22
N THR A 751 13.60 -15.47 3.89
CA THR A 751 12.30 -15.14 3.28
C THR A 751 12.41 -14.10 2.14
N CYS A 752 13.37 -13.19 2.21
CA CYS A 752 13.50 -12.08 1.27
C CYS A 752 14.11 -12.46 -0.10
N ASP A 753 14.84 -13.56 -0.22
CA ASP A 753 15.44 -14.00 -1.51
C ASP A 753 14.40 -14.41 -2.55
N MET A 754 13.21 -14.84 -2.11
CA MET A 754 12.22 -15.47 -2.99
C MET A 754 11.16 -14.50 -3.52
N TRP A 755 11.10 -13.26 -3.04
CA TRP A 755 10.15 -12.23 -3.53
C TRP A 755 10.67 -11.45 -4.75
N SER A 756 11.97 -11.54 -5.08
CA SER A 756 12.68 -11.14 -6.33
C SER A 756 12.35 -9.81 -7.05
N SER A 757 11.43 -8.98 -6.55
CA SER A 757 11.17 -7.64 -7.07
C SER A 757 12.04 -6.61 -6.35
N PRO A 758 12.73 -5.71 -7.09
CA PRO A 758 13.51 -4.62 -6.49
C PRO A 758 12.65 -3.58 -5.73
N LEU A 759 11.32 -3.76 -5.69
CA LEU A 759 10.36 -2.92 -5.00
C LEU A 759 9.86 -3.50 -3.66
N THR A 760 10.19 -4.75 -3.31
CA THR A 760 9.69 -5.38 -2.07
C THR A 760 10.51 -4.94 -0.87
N TYR A 761 9.89 -4.23 0.08
CA TYR A 761 10.51 -3.84 1.36
C TYR A 761 10.49 -5.01 2.35
N CYS A 762 11.65 -5.32 2.94
CA CYS A 762 11.84 -6.51 3.75
C CYS A 762 12.20 -6.20 5.21
N GLU A 763 11.42 -6.72 6.14
CA GLU A 763 11.48 -6.38 7.56
C GLU A 763 11.37 -7.62 8.47
N LEU A 764 12.31 -7.73 9.42
CA LEU A 764 12.25 -8.69 10.52
C LEU A 764 12.51 -7.98 11.86
N VAL A 765 11.49 -7.99 12.72
CA VAL A 765 11.54 -7.43 14.08
C VAL A 765 11.22 -8.53 15.08
N ALA A 766 12.21 -8.93 15.88
CA ALA A 766 12.11 -9.95 16.91
C ALA A 766 12.65 -9.47 18.27
N ARG A 767 12.70 -8.15 18.47
CA ARG A 767 13.23 -7.51 19.68
C ARG A 767 12.55 -7.99 20.96
N ASN A 768 13.27 -7.98 22.08
CA ASN A 768 12.74 -8.21 23.43
C ASN A 768 11.93 -9.52 23.55
N ASN A 769 12.62 -10.61 23.24
CA ASN A 769 12.15 -11.98 23.41
C ASN A 769 13.18 -12.77 24.24
N ARG A 770 13.02 -14.10 24.30
CA ARG A 770 13.99 -15.02 24.94
C ARG A 770 14.66 -15.93 23.91
N LEU A 771 14.87 -15.41 22.69
CA LEU A 771 15.54 -16.14 21.62
C LEU A 771 17.04 -16.26 21.90
N ASP A 772 17.63 -17.39 21.52
CA ASP A 772 19.03 -17.70 21.79
C ASP A 772 19.73 -18.42 20.62
N GLY A 773 20.97 -18.84 20.86
CA GLY A 773 21.82 -19.46 19.84
C GLY A 773 22.46 -18.44 18.88
N PRO A 774 23.12 -18.93 17.81
CA PRO A 774 23.61 -18.09 16.74
C PRO A 774 22.46 -17.67 15.82
N PHE A 775 22.52 -16.45 15.27
CA PHE A 775 21.60 -16.04 14.21
C PHE A 775 21.94 -16.82 12.92
N PRO A 776 20.96 -17.44 12.23
CA PRO A 776 21.22 -18.25 11.04
C PRO A 776 21.74 -17.42 9.87
N CYS A 777 22.45 -18.08 8.96
CA CYS A 777 22.90 -17.45 7.71
C CYS A 777 21.71 -17.29 6.76
N GLY A 778 21.52 -16.08 6.23
CA GLY A 778 20.43 -15.77 5.31
C GLY A 778 20.63 -14.43 4.60
N THR A 779 19.50 -13.85 4.19
CA THR A 779 19.34 -12.77 3.21
C THR A 779 19.47 -11.37 3.79
N SER A 780 19.54 -10.36 2.92
CA SER A 780 19.54 -8.95 3.32
C SER A 780 18.13 -8.48 3.65
N PHE A 781 18.00 -7.78 4.79
CA PHE A 781 16.77 -7.06 5.18
C PHE A 781 16.96 -5.56 4.97
N ASP A 782 15.89 -4.84 4.65
CA ASP A 782 15.86 -3.39 4.72
C ASP A 782 15.83 -2.92 6.18
N PHE A 783 15.09 -3.65 7.02
CA PHE A 783 14.95 -3.41 8.46
C PHE A 783 15.13 -4.72 9.25
N LEU A 784 16.17 -4.79 10.07
CA LEU A 784 16.42 -5.93 10.96
C LEU A 784 16.58 -5.45 12.40
N ASP A 785 15.69 -5.90 13.29
CA ASP A 785 15.81 -5.68 14.72
C ASP A 785 15.65 -7.00 15.51
N ILE A 786 16.76 -7.51 16.01
CA ILE A 786 16.81 -8.69 16.88
C ILE A 786 17.37 -8.34 18.27
N SER A 787 17.29 -7.06 18.63
CA SER A 787 17.87 -6.54 19.86
C SER A 787 17.18 -7.10 21.12
N GLN A 788 17.81 -6.96 22.29
CA GLN A 788 17.23 -7.38 23.58
C GLN A 788 16.86 -8.87 23.63
N ASN A 789 17.77 -9.74 23.20
CA ASN A 789 17.60 -11.20 23.22
C ASN A 789 18.83 -11.86 23.87
N SER A 790 19.01 -13.17 23.68
CA SER A 790 20.18 -13.92 24.16
C SER A 790 21.05 -14.49 23.03
N PHE A 791 21.03 -13.86 21.84
CA PHE A 791 21.87 -14.30 20.72
C PHE A 791 23.36 -14.23 21.07
N SER A 792 24.12 -15.24 20.66
CA SER A 792 25.52 -15.41 21.06
C SER A 792 26.42 -15.88 19.91
N GLY A 793 27.74 -15.81 20.12
CA GLY A 793 28.73 -16.05 19.06
C GLY A 793 29.12 -14.78 18.32
N PRO A 794 29.91 -14.86 17.25
CA PRO A 794 30.24 -13.70 16.42
C PRO A 794 29.04 -13.22 15.60
N ILE A 795 29.01 -11.93 15.24
CA ILE A 795 28.03 -11.40 14.28
C ILE A 795 28.29 -12.08 12.91
N PRO A 796 27.28 -12.69 12.26
CA PRO A 796 27.45 -13.34 10.96
C PRO A 796 27.94 -12.39 9.86
N THR A 797 28.77 -12.89 8.95
CA THR A 797 29.18 -12.15 7.73
C THR A 797 28.10 -12.31 6.66
N PHE A 798 27.17 -11.37 6.60
CA PHE A 798 26.04 -11.40 5.65
C PHE A 798 26.49 -11.27 4.18
N ILE A 799 25.75 -11.90 3.26
CA ILE A 799 25.96 -11.79 1.80
C ILE A 799 25.11 -10.61 1.30
N ASN A 800 25.78 -9.57 0.79
CA ASN A 800 25.28 -8.38 0.06
C ASN A 800 24.12 -7.57 0.71
N MET A 801 24.40 -6.83 1.79
CA MET A 801 23.47 -5.92 2.48
C MET A 801 23.50 -4.47 1.97
N THR A 802 23.45 -4.26 0.66
CA THR A 802 23.55 -2.90 0.09
C THR A 802 22.32 -2.02 0.35
N ASN A 803 21.15 -2.64 0.56
CA ASN A 803 19.88 -1.94 0.74
C ASN A 803 19.43 -1.77 2.20
N THR A 804 20.12 -2.40 3.17
CA THR A 804 19.77 -2.29 4.59
C THR A 804 19.78 -0.85 5.08
N LYS A 805 18.65 -0.40 5.61
CA LYS A 805 18.45 0.94 6.21
C LYS A 805 18.61 0.91 7.73
N HIS A 806 18.07 -0.09 8.42
CA HIS A 806 18.08 -0.16 9.89
C HIS A 806 18.59 -1.52 10.36
N LEU A 807 19.63 -1.51 11.20
CA LEU A 807 20.25 -2.72 11.75
C LEU A 807 20.41 -2.61 13.27
N HIS A 808 19.61 -3.37 14.01
CA HIS A 808 19.61 -3.41 15.47
C HIS A 808 19.93 -4.81 16.00
N LEU A 809 21.15 -4.94 16.53
CA LEU A 809 21.68 -6.14 17.17
C LEU A 809 21.95 -5.90 18.66
N GLY A 810 21.57 -4.74 19.19
CA GLY A 810 21.88 -4.28 20.53
C GLY A 810 21.36 -5.19 21.65
N SER A 811 21.94 -5.10 22.85
CA SER A 811 21.47 -5.81 24.05
C SER A 811 21.36 -7.33 23.86
N ASN A 812 22.44 -7.94 23.37
CA ASN A 812 22.57 -9.39 23.13
C ASN A 812 23.87 -9.90 23.76
N ARG A 813 24.31 -11.11 23.39
CA ARG A 813 25.57 -11.74 23.83
C ARG A 813 26.55 -11.94 22.68
N PHE A 814 26.52 -11.10 21.65
CA PHE A 814 27.45 -11.19 20.53
C PHE A 814 28.90 -10.92 20.98
N THR A 815 29.84 -11.64 20.37
CA THR A 815 31.28 -11.62 20.70
C THR A 815 32.11 -11.42 19.43
N GLY A 816 33.44 -11.38 19.53
CA GLY A 816 34.32 -11.26 18.36
C GLY A 816 34.53 -9.80 17.92
N LEU A 817 34.79 -9.61 16.63
CA LEU A 817 35.06 -8.31 16.00
C LEU A 817 33.83 -7.84 15.21
N VAL A 818 33.74 -6.55 14.91
CA VAL A 818 32.78 -6.03 13.92
C VAL A 818 33.17 -6.58 12.54
N PRO A 819 32.25 -7.20 11.78
CA PRO A 819 32.57 -7.80 10.47
C PRO A 819 32.99 -6.77 9.42
N ASP A 820 34.03 -7.08 8.63
CA ASP A 820 34.46 -6.24 7.50
C ASP A 820 33.36 -6.08 6.43
N ALA A 821 32.45 -7.06 6.34
CA ALA A 821 31.29 -7.02 5.44
C ALA A 821 30.37 -5.80 5.67
N PHE A 822 30.40 -5.18 6.87
CA PHE A 822 29.62 -3.98 7.16
C PHE A 822 30.06 -2.77 6.33
N GLN A 823 31.21 -2.81 5.65
CA GLN A 823 31.60 -1.79 4.67
C GLN A 823 30.59 -1.68 3.51
N ASN A 824 29.82 -2.74 3.22
CA ASN A 824 28.83 -2.76 2.14
C ASN A 824 27.46 -2.16 2.53
N LEU A 825 27.27 -1.71 3.78
CA LEU A 825 26.02 -1.13 4.28
C LEU A 825 25.83 0.33 3.77
N THR A 826 25.88 0.56 2.46
CA THR A 826 25.94 1.93 1.90
C THR A 826 24.68 2.77 2.14
N SER A 827 23.53 2.09 2.36
CA SER A 827 22.22 2.73 2.56
C SER A 827 21.81 2.85 4.04
N VAL A 828 22.65 2.39 4.98
CA VAL A 828 22.30 2.32 6.40
C VAL A 828 22.10 3.71 7.00
N LEU A 829 21.00 3.87 7.73
CA LEU A 829 20.63 5.04 8.52
C LEU A 829 20.92 4.80 10.00
N THR A 830 20.57 3.61 10.51
CA THR A 830 20.74 3.26 11.92
C THR A 830 21.56 1.98 12.07
N LEU A 831 22.66 2.06 12.82
CA LEU A 831 23.48 0.92 13.21
C LEU A 831 23.58 0.84 14.73
N ASP A 832 22.88 -0.11 15.34
CA ASP A 832 22.96 -0.42 16.77
C ASP A 832 23.54 -1.82 17.01
N ILE A 833 24.75 -1.86 17.56
CA ILE A 833 25.40 -3.07 18.05
C ILE A 833 25.84 -2.91 19.52
N SER A 834 25.19 -1.98 20.23
CA SER A 834 25.46 -1.64 21.63
C SER A 834 25.13 -2.80 22.59
N GLN A 835 25.59 -2.73 23.84
CA GLN A 835 25.22 -3.69 24.89
C GLN A 835 25.49 -5.15 24.49
N ASN A 836 26.68 -5.42 23.98
CA ASN A 836 27.16 -6.73 23.59
C ASN A 836 28.56 -6.98 24.18
N TYR A 837 29.22 -8.08 23.80
CA TYR A 837 30.59 -8.39 24.21
C TYR A 837 31.60 -8.22 23.07
N LEU A 838 31.31 -7.35 22.09
CA LEU A 838 32.19 -7.11 20.94
C LEU A 838 33.51 -6.49 21.38
N SER A 839 34.59 -6.85 20.68
CA SER A 839 35.96 -6.53 21.06
C SER A 839 36.77 -6.05 19.85
N GLY A 840 38.04 -5.70 20.07
CA GLY A 840 38.92 -5.16 19.04
C GLY A 840 38.81 -3.65 18.90
N ARG A 841 39.31 -3.10 17.79
CA ARG A 841 39.25 -1.66 17.50
C ARG A 841 37.96 -1.32 16.77
N ILE A 842 37.48 -0.09 16.92
CA ILE A 842 36.42 0.45 16.07
C ILE A 842 36.95 0.50 14.62
N PRO A 843 36.29 -0.15 13.65
CA PRO A 843 36.77 -0.19 12.27
C PRO A 843 36.74 1.18 11.59
N GLU A 844 37.73 1.42 10.74
CA GLU A 844 37.87 2.66 9.99
C GLU A 844 36.79 2.85 8.91
N PHE A 845 36.30 1.76 8.31
CA PHE A 845 35.29 1.82 7.24
C PHE A 845 33.94 2.39 7.71
N LEU A 846 33.67 2.42 9.03
CA LEU A 846 32.44 3.03 9.55
C LEU A 846 32.34 4.52 9.17
N GLY A 847 33.47 5.19 8.95
CA GLY A 847 33.50 6.57 8.44
C GLY A 847 33.09 6.72 6.98
N GLU A 848 33.06 5.62 6.20
CA GLU A 848 32.74 5.60 4.78
C GLU A 848 31.22 5.44 4.52
N LEU A 849 30.43 5.16 5.57
CA LEU A 849 28.98 4.96 5.51
C LEU A 849 28.22 6.30 5.46
N SER A 850 28.26 6.98 4.31
CA SER A 850 27.76 8.37 4.14
C SER A 850 26.27 8.60 4.43
N SER A 851 25.46 7.53 4.43
CA SER A 851 24.02 7.58 4.75
C SER A 851 23.74 7.55 6.25
N LEU A 852 24.70 7.12 7.08
CA LEU A 852 24.49 6.85 8.50
C LEU A 852 24.03 8.10 9.26
N ARG A 853 22.98 7.92 10.07
CA ARG A 853 22.35 8.93 10.94
C ARG A 853 22.62 8.67 12.41
N ILE A 854 22.53 7.40 12.81
CA ILE A 854 22.61 6.95 14.20
C ILE A 854 23.63 5.82 14.31
N LEU A 855 24.62 5.98 15.19
CA LEU A 855 25.65 4.99 15.48
C LEU A 855 25.70 4.67 16.98
N LEU A 856 25.32 3.46 17.36
CA LEU A 856 25.28 3.00 18.75
C LEU A 856 26.22 1.81 18.96
N LEU A 857 27.38 2.06 19.58
CA LEU A 857 28.41 1.06 19.90
C LEU A 857 28.65 0.93 21.42
N GLY A 858 27.89 1.66 22.23
CA GLY A 858 28.08 1.75 23.68
C GLY A 858 28.00 0.41 24.40
N LYS A 859 28.61 0.31 25.59
CA LYS A 859 28.59 -0.88 26.47
C LYS A 859 29.09 -2.15 25.76
N ASN A 860 30.29 -2.07 25.19
CA ASN A 860 31.02 -3.18 24.57
C ASN A 860 32.45 -3.26 25.13
N ASN A 861 33.31 -4.09 24.55
CA ASN A 861 34.73 -4.25 24.92
C ASN A 861 35.69 -3.62 23.89
N PHE A 862 35.30 -2.56 23.18
CA PHE A 862 36.17 -1.91 22.19
C PHE A 862 37.40 -1.26 22.82
N ILE A 863 38.55 -1.40 22.15
CA ILE A 863 39.87 -0.91 22.57
C ILE A 863 40.49 0.01 21.50
N GLY A 864 41.54 0.74 21.87
CA GLY A 864 42.24 1.64 20.94
C GLY A 864 41.58 3.02 20.86
N SER A 865 42.00 3.84 19.91
CA SER A 865 41.50 5.20 19.73
C SER A 865 40.23 5.28 18.89
N ILE A 866 39.48 6.36 19.07
CA ILE A 866 38.38 6.74 18.16
C ILE A 866 38.99 7.06 16.78
N PRO A 867 38.60 6.38 15.69
CA PRO A 867 39.18 6.62 14.36
C PRO A 867 38.84 8.00 13.81
N GLU A 868 39.83 8.70 13.22
CA GLU A 868 39.59 10.00 12.57
C GLU A 868 38.65 9.90 11.36
N LYS A 869 38.57 8.73 10.70
CA LYS A 869 37.64 8.51 9.59
C LYS A 869 36.17 8.72 9.97
N LEU A 870 35.78 8.53 11.23
CA LEU A 870 34.40 8.82 11.68
C LEU A 870 34.00 10.28 11.44
N CYS A 871 34.96 11.20 11.36
CA CYS A 871 34.71 12.60 11.04
C CYS A 871 34.21 12.84 9.60
N GLN A 872 34.22 11.82 8.73
CA GLN A 872 33.70 11.91 7.36
C GLN A 872 32.17 11.70 7.29
N LEU A 873 31.53 11.30 8.39
CA LEU A 873 30.10 11.09 8.49
C LEU A 873 29.37 12.44 8.55
N ASN A 874 29.06 13.02 7.39
CA ASN A 874 28.45 14.34 7.33
C ASN A 874 26.96 14.37 7.71
N ASN A 875 26.29 13.21 7.70
CA ASN A 875 24.86 13.09 7.97
C ASN A 875 24.52 12.52 9.37
N VAL A 876 25.52 12.06 10.14
CA VAL A 876 25.28 11.48 11.46
C VAL A 876 24.84 12.58 12.43
N SER A 877 23.88 12.29 13.29
CA SER A 877 23.41 13.22 14.33
C SER A 877 23.59 12.65 15.74
N LEU A 878 23.63 11.32 15.88
CA LEU A 878 23.71 10.65 17.17
C LEU A 878 24.81 9.58 17.18
N ILE A 879 25.74 9.72 18.13
CA ILE A 879 26.86 8.78 18.34
C ILE A 879 26.94 8.39 19.82
N ASP A 880 26.88 7.09 20.10
CA ASP A 880 27.15 6.51 21.43
C ASP A 880 28.32 5.52 21.36
N LEU A 881 29.46 5.88 21.96
CA LEU A 881 30.63 5.02 22.16
C LEU A 881 30.91 4.75 23.65
N SER A 882 29.93 5.03 24.52
CA SER A 882 30.07 5.00 25.96
C SER A 882 30.42 3.61 26.50
N SER A 883 30.93 3.53 27.73
CA SER A 883 31.14 2.27 28.44
C SER A 883 31.97 1.24 27.65
N ASN A 884 33.10 1.66 27.11
CA ASN A 884 34.07 0.83 26.39
C ASN A 884 35.48 0.99 27.02
N PHE A 885 36.51 0.45 26.37
CA PHE A 885 37.91 0.60 26.80
C PHE A 885 38.71 1.51 25.87
N LEU A 886 38.06 2.50 25.24
CA LEU A 886 38.69 3.40 24.27
C LEU A 886 39.75 4.30 24.95
N THR A 887 40.87 4.51 24.27
CA THR A 887 42.02 5.28 24.74
C THR A 887 42.39 6.39 23.74
N GLY A 888 43.43 7.17 24.02
CA GLY A 888 43.88 8.24 23.11
C GLY A 888 43.10 9.54 23.30
N LEU A 889 43.13 10.40 22.28
CA LEU A 889 42.53 11.73 22.28
C LEU A 889 41.14 11.70 21.63
N ILE A 890 40.28 12.66 21.99
CA ILE A 890 39.05 12.94 21.24
C ILE A 890 39.45 13.62 19.90
N PRO A 891 39.04 13.10 18.73
CA PRO A 891 39.39 13.70 17.45
C PRO A 891 38.82 15.13 17.31
N ARG A 892 39.68 16.09 16.96
CA ARG A 892 39.27 17.50 16.79
C ARG A 892 38.28 17.70 15.64
N CYS A 893 38.32 16.81 14.65
CA CYS A 893 37.48 16.85 13.45
C CYS A 893 36.02 16.42 13.67
N LEU A 894 35.62 16.01 14.88
CA LEU A 894 34.23 15.64 15.16
C LEU A 894 33.26 16.81 14.95
N ASN A 895 33.76 18.04 14.92
CA ASN A 895 33.00 19.23 14.54
C ASN A 895 32.52 19.23 13.07
N ASN A 896 33.12 18.42 12.20
CA ASN A 896 32.73 18.30 10.79
C ASN A 896 31.39 17.56 10.59
N ILE A 897 30.89 16.92 11.65
CA ILE A 897 29.58 16.27 11.63
C ILE A 897 28.51 17.38 11.57
N THR A 898 27.98 17.61 10.37
CA THR A 898 27.01 18.69 10.10
C THR A 898 25.56 18.27 10.24
N GLY A 899 25.29 16.98 10.47
CA GLY A 899 23.96 16.41 10.55
C GLY A 899 23.18 16.35 9.22
N PRO A 900 21.99 15.76 9.24
CA PRO A 900 21.23 15.46 8.02
C PRO A 900 20.62 16.72 7.37
N LYS A 901 20.65 16.78 6.03
CA LYS A 901 20.02 17.85 5.23
C LYS A 901 18.57 17.56 4.82
N GLN A 902 18.15 16.31 4.95
CA GLN A 902 16.81 15.82 4.59
C GLN A 902 16.32 14.90 5.71
N LEU A 903 15.02 14.98 5.99
CA LEU A 903 14.33 14.08 6.93
C LEU A 903 14.32 12.66 6.36
N ALA A 904 14.80 11.70 7.14
CA ALA A 904 14.92 10.30 6.72
C ALA A 904 13.89 9.39 7.40
N PHE A 905 13.26 9.84 8.49
CA PHE A 905 12.34 9.04 9.31
C PHE A 905 10.88 9.54 9.22
N THR A 906 10.54 10.39 8.24
CA THR A 906 9.17 10.88 7.97
C THR A 906 8.42 10.01 6.95
N GLN A 907 7.23 9.54 7.33
CA GLN A 907 6.31 8.78 6.47
C GLN A 907 5.86 9.63 5.26
N LYS A 908 5.95 9.08 4.05
CA LYS A 908 5.27 9.61 2.86
C LYS A 908 3.92 8.94 2.76
N PHE A 909 2.85 9.70 3.01
CA PHE A 909 1.50 9.28 2.64
C PHE A 909 1.37 9.38 1.12
N VAL A 910 0.93 8.31 0.48
CA VAL A 910 0.45 8.32 -0.90
C VAL A 910 -1.05 8.08 -0.81
N PHE A 911 -1.86 9.02 -1.30
CA PHE A 911 -3.30 8.87 -1.44
C PHE A 911 -3.71 9.06 -2.89
N GLY A 912 -4.70 8.27 -3.29
CA GLY A 912 -5.62 8.53 -4.38
C GLY A 912 -6.68 7.43 -4.40
N TYR A 913 -7.96 7.76 -4.16
CA TYR A 913 -9.03 6.87 -4.60
C TYR A 913 -9.06 6.97 -6.12
N GLY A 914 -8.70 5.91 -6.84
CA GLY A 914 -8.84 5.86 -8.28
C GLY A 914 -10.31 6.03 -8.67
N VAL A 915 -10.70 7.24 -9.10
CA VAL A 915 -11.98 7.49 -9.78
C VAL A 915 -11.72 7.76 -11.25
N ASP A 916 -10.84 6.97 -11.87
CA ASP A 916 -10.56 7.04 -13.32
C ASP A 916 -11.82 6.84 -14.17
N SER A 917 -12.83 6.13 -13.64
CA SER A 917 -14.04 5.74 -14.39
C SER A 917 -14.87 6.88 -15.00
N LEU A 918 -14.84 8.11 -14.47
CA LEU A 918 -15.59 9.23 -15.06
C LEU A 918 -14.79 10.00 -16.11
N TRP A 919 -13.47 10.05 -15.94
CA TRP A 919 -12.57 10.66 -16.90
C TRP A 919 -12.41 9.79 -18.14
N ASP A 920 -12.30 8.48 -17.94
CA ASP A 920 -12.23 7.46 -19.00
C ASP A 920 -13.50 7.44 -19.87
N ASP A 921 -14.69 7.72 -19.31
CA ASP A 921 -15.95 7.70 -20.06
C ASP A 921 -16.02 8.80 -21.14
N HIS A 922 -15.40 9.96 -20.91
CA HIS A 922 -15.34 11.05 -21.91
C HIS A 922 -14.15 10.91 -22.86
N ILE A 923 -13.00 10.41 -22.42
CA ILE A 923 -11.87 10.04 -23.29
C ILE A 923 -12.27 8.90 -24.23
N SER A 924 -12.99 7.88 -23.74
CA SER A 924 -13.47 6.75 -24.54
C SER A 924 -14.47 7.16 -25.62
N GLN A 925 -15.20 8.28 -25.46
CA GLN A 925 -16.01 8.86 -26.54
C GLN A 925 -15.16 9.28 -27.75
N TYR A 926 -13.89 9.61 -27.55
CA TYR A 926 -12.93 9.94 -28.61
C TYR A 926 -12.18 8.71 -29.14
N HIS A 927 -12.65 7.50 -28.82
CA HIS A 927 -12.06 6.22 -29.24
C HIS A 927 -10.61 6.01 -28.77
N ILE A 928 -10.11 6.74 -27.78
CA ILE A 928 -8.77 6.48 -27.22
C ILE A 928 -8.94 5.40 -26.16
N HIS A 929 -8.44 4.20 -26.42
CA HIS A 929 -8.50 3.08 -25.47
C HIS A 929 -7.50 3.34 -24.34
N GLU A 930 -7.97 3.67 -23.15
CA GLU A 930 -7.17 3.62 -21.93
C GLU A 930 -7.37 2.26 -21.24
N THR A 931 -6.27 1.55 -21.01
CA THR A 931 -6.21 0.44 -20.05
C THR A 931 -6.29 1.06 -18.66
N SER A 932 -7.40 0.82 -17.97
CA SER A 932 -7.66 1.26 -16.60
C SER A 932 -6.48 0.86 -15.69
N PHE A 933 -5.66 1.83 -15.30
CA PHE A 933 -4.72 1.66 -14.22
C PHE A 933 -5.52 1.77 -12.93
N VAL A 934 -6.03 0.64 -12.43
CA VAL A 934 -6.65 0.57 -11.10
C VAL A 934 -5.52 0.75 -10.09
N ASP A 935 -5.18 2.00 -9.79
CA ASP A 935 -4.15 2.29 -8.82
C ASP A 935 -4.65 1.90 -7.42
N SER A 936 -3.72 1.28 -6.71
CA SER A 936 -3.85 0.52 -5.47
C SER A 936 -4.90 1.03 -4.47
N MET A 937 -5.72 0.09 -4.01
CA MET A 937 -6.42 0.18 -2.71
C MET A 937 -5.36 0.51 -1.65
N GLU A 938 -5.57 1.59 -0.88
CA GLU A 938 -4.69 2.08 0.19
C GLU A 938 -4.05 0.92 0.98
N SER A 939 -2.86 0.53 0.55
CA SER A 939 -1.89 -0.12 1.39
C SER A 939 -1.21 1.05 2.06
N ASP A 940 -1.63 1.38 3.28
CA ASP A 940 -0.73 2.04 4.20
C ASP A 940 0.52 1.11 4.29
N GLN A 941 1.51 1.33 3.43
CA GLN A 941 2.81 0.68 3.53
C GLN A 941 3.47 1.24 4.77
N PHE A 942 3.10 0.66 5.91
CA PHE A 942 3.61 1.04 7.21
C PHE A 942 5.01 0.48 7.36
N GLU A 943 6.03 1.26 6.99
CA GLU A 943 7.39 1.03 7.49
C GLU A 943 7.35 1.10 9.02
N THR A 944 7.84 0.06 9.70
CA THR A 944 7.98 0.09 11.17
C THR A 944 8.82 1.29 11.58
N ARG A 945 8.32 2.02 12.57
CA ARG A 945 8.99 3.21 13.06
C ARG A 945 10.25 2.81 13.83
N ASP A 946 11.39 3.21 13.30
CA ASP A 946 12.69 2.97 13.91
C ASP A 946 12.71 3.42 15.38
N GLU A 947 13.27 2.60 16.26
CA GLU A 947 13.23 2.78 17.71
C GLU A 947 14.61 2.54 18.30
N ILE A 948 15.14 3.52 19.04
CA ILE A 948 16.45 3.45 19.69
C ILE A 948 16.36 3.82 21.17
N GLN A 949 17.36 3.37 21.94
CA GLN A 949 17.57 3.84 23.31
C GLN A 949 18.80 4.74 23.37
N PHE A 950 18.67 5.95 23.92
CA PHE A 950 19.79 6.87 24.09
C PHE A 950 19.71 7.59 25.44
N THR A 951 20.87 7.78 26.09
CA THR A 951 20.94 8.41 27.40
C THR A 951 20.95 9.93 27.26
N THR A 952 19.94 10.57 27.83
CA THR A 952 19.86 12.04 27.91
C THR A 952 19.41 12.42 29.30
N LYS A 953 19.98 13.49 29.89
CA LYS A 953 19.60 13.96 31.23
C LYS A 953 19.75 12.86 32.30
N ASN A 954 20.82 12.07 32.20
CA ASN A 954 21.14 10.93 33.06
C ASN A 954 20.11 9.79 33.08
N ASN A 955 19.15 9.76 32.14
CA ASN A 955 18.17 8.70 32.00
C ASN A 955 18.26 8.07 30.59
N PRO A 956 18.27 6.72 30.49
CA PRO A 956 18.16 6.06 29.21
C PRO A 956 16.71 6.13 28.73
N LEU A 957 16.46 6.91 27.67
CA LEU A 957 15.13 7.12 27.10
C LEU A 957 15.02 6.41 25.76
N THR A 958 13.81 5.94 25.46
CA THR A 958 13.46 5.34 24.17
C THR A 958 12.88 6.40 23.24
N TYR A 959 13.35 6.44 22.00
CA TYR A 959 12.95 7.38 20.97
C TYR A 959 12.49 6.61 19.74
N LYS A 960 11.32 6.96 19.17
CA LYS A 960 10.68 6.20 18.09
C LYS A 960 10.17 7.11 16.96
N GLY A 961 10.50 6.77 15.72
CA GLY A 961 10.00 7.41 14.50
C GLY A 961 10.61 8.77 14.18
N ASN A 962 9.82 9.69 13.65
CA ASN A 962 10.26 10.99 13.11
C ASN A 962 11.03 11.90 14.10
N ILE A 963 10.91 11.68 15.42
CA ILE A 963 11.69 12.42 16.42
C ILE A 963 13.21 12.22 16.23
N LEU A 964 13.63 11.09 15.66
CA LEU A 964 15.03 10.75 15.43
C LEU A 964 15.74 11.73 14.48
N ASP A 965 15.02 12.34 13.53
CA ASP A 965 15.58 13.38 12.65
C ASP A 965 16.00 14.65 13.43
N TYR A 966 15.46 14.85 14.63
CA TYR A 966 15.72 16.03 15.47
C TYR A 966 16.66 15.73 16.64
N MET A 967 17.11 14.49 16.78
CA MET A 967 17.99 14.09 17.87
C MET A 967 19.46 14.27 17.53
N TRP A 968 20.17 15.02 18.36
CA TRP A 968 21.60 15.28 18.21
C TRP A 968 22.32 15.00 19.53
N GLY A 969 23.22 14.02 19.55
CA GLY A 969 23.84 13.55 20.78
C GLY A 969 25.21 12.92 20.58
N LEU A 970 26.11 13.17 21.54
CA LEU A 970 27.43 12.55 21.60
C LEU A 970 27.70 12.01 23.01
N ASP A 971 27.77 10.69 23.14
CA ASP A 971 28.14 10.03 24.39
C ASP A 971 29.46 9.26 24.23
N LEU A 972 30.50 9.73 24.91
CA LEU A 972 31.83 9.12 24.99
C LEU A 972 32.18 8.71 26.43
N SER A 973 31.20 8.69 27.32
CA SER A 973 31.40 8.49 28.76
C SER A 973 31.93 7.10 29.10
N SER A 974 32.45 6.94 30.32
CA SER A 974 32.90 5.64 30.86
C SER A 974 33.91 4.93 29.94
N ASN A 975 34.95 5.66 29.54
CA ASN A 975 36.05 5.18 28.71
C ASN A 975 37.40 5.47 29.39
N LYS A 976 38.50 5.35 28.64
CA LYS A 976 39.87 5.67 29.10
C LYS A 976 40.48 6.79 28.24
N LEU A 977 39.65 7.70 27.71
CA LEU A 977 40.08 8.82 26.88
C LEU A 977 40.94 9.80 27.70
N THR A 978 41.93 10.41 27.05
CA THR A 978 42.96 11.24 27.66
C THR A 978 43.14 12.55 26.89
N GLY A 979 43.94 13.46 27.44
CA GLY A 979 44.21 14.76 26.81
C GLY A 979 43.09 15.78 27.04
N GLU A 980 43.17 16.89 26.34
CA GLU A 980 42.23 18.00 26.50
C GLU A 980 40.94 17.80 25.68
N ILE A 981 39.85 18.41 26.14
CA ILE A 981 38.60 18.50 25.37
C ILE A 981 38.84 19.46 24.19
N PRO A 982 38.65 19.04 22.93
CA PRO A 982 38.82 19.92 21.77
C PRO A 982 37.90 21.15 21.81
N GLU A 983 38.44 22.35 21.54
CA GLU A 983 37.64 23.57 21.46
C GLU A 983 36.65 23.51 20.29
N GLU A 984 36.98 22.78 19.24
CA GLU A 984 36.18 22.60 18.03
C GLU A 984 34.82 21.94 18.30
N LEU A 985 34.68 21.14 19.38
CA LEU A 985 33.38 20.57 19.78
C LEU A 985 32.33 21.64 20.09
N GLY A 986 32.77 22.86 20.46
CA GLY A 986 31.87 24.02 20.63
C GLY A 986 31.18 24.46 19.33
N MET A 987 31.56 23.94 18.16
CA MET A 987 30.92 24.24 16.88
C MET A 987 29.66 23.40 16.62
N LEU A 988 29.37 22.37 17.43
CA LEU A 988 28.20 21.49 17.30
C LEU A 988 26.92 22.17 17.82
N THR A 989 26.55 23.30 17.23
CA THR A 989 25.50 24.21 17.75
C THR A 989 24.10 23.59 17.91
N HIS A 990 23.81 22.48 17.22
CA HIS A 990 22.54 21.74 17.28
C HIS A 990 22.53 20.60 18.31
N ILE A 991 23.64 20.30 18.98
CA ILE A 991 23.72 19.19 19.94
C ILE A 991 22.77 19.39 21.12
N LEU A 992 22.03 18.34 21.48
CA LEU A 992 21.10 18.32 22.62
C LEU A 992 21.75 17.68 23.86
N ALA A 993 22.59 16.66 23.67
CA ALA A 993 23.24 15.96 24.77
C ALA A 993 24.72 15.71 24.47
N LEU A 994 25.59 16.10 25.40
CA LEU A 994 27.03 15.82 25.38
C LEU A 994 27.46 15.19 26.70
N ASN A 995 27.96 13.96 26.63
CA ASN A 995 28.41 13.21 27.79
C ASN A 995 29.86 12.73 27.60
N LEU A 996 30.78 13.27 28.39
CA LEU A 996 32.21 12.93 28.40
C LEU A 996 32.65 12.39 29.77
N SER A 997 31.70 12.07 30.66
CA SER A 997 32.01 11.72 32.05
C SER A 997 32.78 10.41 32.18
N HIS A 998 33.37 10.19 33.34
CA HIS A 998 34.11 8.96 33.64
C HIS A 998 35.21 8.63 32.61
N ASN A 999 36.07 9.61 32.35
CA ASN A 999 37.25 9.47 31.49
C ASN A 999 38.52 9.97 32.22
N LYS A 1000 39.62 10.15 31.49
CA LYS A 1000 40.89 10.72 32.00
C LYS A 1000 41.23 12.03 31.30
N LEU A 1001 40.21 12.81 30.92
CA LEU A 1001 40.38 14.09 30.23
C LEU A 1001 40.99 15.11 31.18
N SER A 1002 41.86 15.98 30.66
CA SER A 1002 42.57 17.01 31.40
C SER A 1002 42.44 18.38 30.72
N GLY A 1003 43.14 19.40 31.23
CA GLY A 1003 43.02 20.77 30.71
C GLY A 1003 41.73 21.49 31.12
N PRO A 1004 41.45 22.68 30.57
CA PRO A 1004 40.28 23.47 30.91
C PRO A 1004 39.00 23.01 30.20
N ILE A 1005 37.83 23.37 30.75
CA ILE A 1005 36.56 23.29 30.02
C ILE A 1005 36.59 24.36 28.91
N PRO A 1006 36.39 24.00 27.62
CA PRO A 1006 36.43 24.97 26.52
C PRO A 1006 35.38 26.07 26.65
N VAL A 1007 35.80 27.33 26.50
CA VAL A 1007 34.88 28.48 26.50
C VAL A 1007 33.91 28.42 25.30
N SER A 1008 34.34 27.80 24.20
CA SER A 1008 33.54 27.58 22.99
C SER A 1008 32.25 26.78 23.24
N PHE A 1009 32.14 26.04 24.35
CA PHE A 1009 30.89 25.34 24.73
C PHE A 1009 29.72 26.30 24.99
N SER A 1010 29.99 27.58 25.21
CA SER A 1010 28.95 28.63 25.25
C SER A 1010 28.18 28.78 23.93
N ASN A 1011 28.72 28.30 22.81
CA ASN A 1011 28.06 28.33 21.50
C ASN A 1011 27.01 27.20 21.31
N LEU A 1012 26.94 26.21 22.21
CA LEU A 1012 26.06 25.04 22.09
C LEU A 1012 24.60 25.39 22.43
N SER A 1013 24.00 26.31 21.68
CA SER A 1013 22.72 26.95 22.02
C SER A 1013 21.53 26.00 22.24
N GLN A 1014 21.57 24.79 21.65
CA GLN A 1014 20.51 23.80 21.76
C GLN A 1014 20.71 22.79 22.91
N ILE A 1015 21.86 22.81 23.60
CA ILE A 1015 22.22 21.77 24.56
C ILE A 1015 21.27 21.75 25.77
N GLU A 1016 20.82 20.55 26.12
CA GLU A 1016 19.95 20.25 27.25
C GLU A 1016 20.66 19.46 28.34
N SER A 1017 21.70 18.69 28.00
CA SER A 1017 22.43 17.83 28.93
C SER A 1017 23.93 17.91 28.67
N LEU A 1018 24.70 18.36 29.66
CA LEU A 1018 26.16 18.43 29.62
C LEU A 1018 26.75 17.74 30.86
N ASP A 1019 27.38 16.58 30.67
CA ASP A 1019 28.05 15.85 31.74
C ASP A 1019 29.54 15.68 31.44
N LEU A 1020 30.36 16.28 32.29
CA LEU A 1020 31.83 16.26 32.26
C LEU A 1020 32.42 15.69 33.56
N SER A 1021 31.57 15.07 34.39
CA SER A 1021 31.94 14.59 35.72
C SER A 1021 33.00 13.49 35.68
N SER A 1022 33.66 13.24 36.81
CA SER A 1022 34.62 12.15 36.97
C SER A 1022 35.73 12.15 35.92
N ASN A 1023 36.44 13.27 35.81
CA ASN A 1023 37.58 13.47 34.91
C ASN A 1023 38.76 14.12 35.68
N SER A 1024 39.80 14.58 34.98
CA SER A 1024 40.93 15.34 35.52
C SER A 1024 40.97 16.78 34.99
N LEU A 1025 39.80 17.36 34.70
CA LEU A 1025 39.68 18.73 34.19
C LEU A 1025 40.14 19.75 35.23
N SER A 1026 40.69 20.87 34.78
CA SER A 1026 41.32 21.89 35.61
C SER A 1026 40.93 23.30 35.15
N GLY A 1027 41.45 24.35 35.80
CA GLY A 1027 41.05 25.72 35.47
C GLY A 1027 39.71 26.11 36.07
N LYS A 1028 38.99 27.06 35.47
CA LYS A 1028 37.71 27.59 35.96
C LYS A 1028 36.54 27.02 35.15
N VAL A 1029 35.34 26.97 35.76
CA VAL A 1029 34.10 26.81 34.99
C VAL A 1029 33.84 28.13 34.23
N PRO A 1030 33.79 28.12 32.88
CA PRO A 1030 33.63 29.35 32.11
C PRO A 1030 32.31 30.07 32.43
N SER A 1031 32.36 31.38 32.67
CA SER A 1031 31.18 32.20 32.97
C SER A 1031 30.24 32.36 31.77
N GLU A 1032 30.77 32.19 30.56
CA GLU A 1032 30.08 32.27 29.29
C GLU A 1032 29.00 31.19 29.14
N LEU A 1033 29.13 30.07 29.85
CA LEU A 1033 28.12 28.98 29.84
C LEU A 1033 26.76 29.42 30.38
N ILE A 1034 26.67 30.54 31.13
CA ILE A 1034 25.40 31.13 31.58
C ILE A 1034 24.44 31.41 30.40
N GLN A 1035 24.97 31.60 29.19
CA GLN A 1035 24.18 31.85 27.97
C GLN A 1035 23.40 30.62 27.48
N LEU A 1036 23.69 29.42 28.00
CA LEU A 1036 23.02 28.17 27.62
C LEU A 1036 21.63 28.07 28.29
N THR A 1037 20.62 28.69 27.69
CA THR A 1037 19.28 28.82 28.30
C THR A 1037 18.45 27.54 28.27
N LYS A 1038 18.82 26.54 27.46
CA LYS A 1038 18.13 25.24 27.35
C LYS A 1038 18.72 24.14 28.23
N LEU A 1039 19.87 24.39 28.85
CA LEU A 1039 20.61 23.41 29.65
C LEU A 1039 19.79 23.01 30.89
N ALA A 1040 19.41 21.74 30.97
CA ALA A 1040 18.61 21.17 32.05
C ALA A 1040 19.45 20.33 33.01
N VAL A 1041 20.50 19.67 32.50
CA VAL A 1041 21.45 18.87 33.30
C VAL A 1041 22.86 19.39 33.05
N PHE A 1042 23.55 19.72 34.14
CA PHE A 1042 24.95 20.13 34.14
C PHE A 1042 25.67 19.42 35.28
N ASP A 1043 26.72 18.68 34.96
CA ASP A 1043 27.54 18.00 35.95
C ASP A 1043 29.03 18.13 35.60
N VAL A 1044 29.80 18.66 36.55
CA VAL A 1044 31.27 18.79 36.49
C VAL A 1044 31.92 18.23 37.76
N SER A 1045 31.19 17.41 38.51
CA SER A 1045 31.64 16.83 39.77
C SER A 1045 32.87 15.94 39.57
N TYR A 1046 33.63 15.71 40.63
CA TYR A 1046 34.81 14.86 40.67
C TYR A 1046 35.84 15.22 39.57
N ASN A 1047 36.30 16.48 39.59
CA ASN A 1047 37.36 17.02 38.74
C ASN A 1047 38.39 17.82 39.59
N ASN A 1048 39.33 18.50 38.94
CA ASN A 1048 40.32 19.37 39.58
C ASN A 1048 40.06 20.87 39.26
N LEU A 1049 38.79 21.25 39.16
CA LEU A 1049 38.37 22.62 38.83
C LEU A 1049 38.59 23.56 40.03
N SER A 1050 38.79 24.84 39.73
CA SER A 1050 39.20 25.86 40.68
C SER A 1050 38.56 27.22 40.40
N GLY A 1051 38.54 28.09 41.41
CA GLY A 1051 38.03 29.45 41.29
C GLY A 1051 36.53 29.58 41.55
N ARG A 1052 36.01 30.78 41.30
CA ARG A 1052 34.62 31.13 41.61
C ARG A 1052 33.66 30.55 40.58
N LEU A 1053 32.55 29.96 41.03
CA LEU A 1053 31.47 29.50 40.16
C LEU A 1053 30.82 30.66 39.38
N PRO A 1054 30.25 30.38 38.18
CA PRO A 1054 29.45 31.34 37.43
C PRO A 1054 28.30 31.92 38.26
N GLU A 1055 27.85 33.13 37.92
CA GLU A 1055 26.69 33.73 38.58
C GLU A 1055 25.45 32.84 38.41
N ARG A 1056 24.67 32.68 39.48
CA ARG A 1056 23.41 31.91 39.49
C ARG A 1056 22.30 32.66 38.73
N LYS A 1057 22.44 32.73 37.40
CA LYS A 1057 21.50 33.33 36.45
C LYS A 1057 21.05 32.28 35.44
N ALA A 1058 19.87 32.48 34.84
CA ALA A 1058 19.27 31.54 33.89
C ALA A 1058 19.28 30.09 34.45
N GLN A 1059 19.69 29.10 33.66
CA GLN A 1059 19.74 27.70 34.08
C GLN A 1059 20.79 27.43 35.16
N PHE A 1060 21.88 28.20 35.23
CA PHE A 1060 22.88 28.04 36.30
C PHE A 1060 22.35 28.38 37.72
N GLY A 1061 21.14 28.94 37.82
CA GLY A 1061 20.45 29.10 39.09
C GLY A 1061 19.84 27.80 39.65
N THR A 1062 19.56 26.82 38.79
CA THR A 1062 18.83 25.59 39.13
C THR A 1062 19.74 24.46 39.60
N PHE A 1063 21.00 24.45 39.18
CA PHE A 1063 21.96 23.41 39.55
C PHE A 1063 22.33 23.46 41.04
N SER A 1064 22.41 22.30 41.64
CA SER A 1064 22.65 22.11 43.07
C SER A 1064 24.13 21.88 43.36
N LYS A 1065 24.48 21.65 44.64
CA LYS A 1065 25.88 21.44 45.05
C LYS A 1065 26.47 20.15 44.46
N GLU A 1066 25.61 19.17 44.17
CA GLU A 1066 25.97 17.85 43.65
C GLU A 1066 26.65 17.97 42.28
N SER A 1067 26.17 18.86 41.40
CA SER A 1067 26.77 19.16 40.08
C SER A 1067 28.23 19.62 40.12
N TYR A 1068 28.74 20.00 41.29
CA TYR A 1068 30.09 20.56 41.48
C TYR A 1068 30.91 19.79 42.52
N GLU A 1069 30.36 18.71 43.09
CA GLU A 1069 30.97 17.94 44.17
C GLU A 1069 32.37 17.42 43.78
N GLY A 1070 33.24 17.15 44.75
CA GLY A 1070 34.56 16.57 44.46
C GLY A 1070 35.60 17.52 43.82
N ASN A 1071 35.28 18.81 43.67
CA ASN A 1071 36.21 19.85 43.21
C ASN A 1071 36.64 20.77 44.38
N PRO A 1072 37.72 20.47 45.11
CA PRO A 1072 38.04 21.14 46.37
C PRO A 1072 38.42 22.62 46.23
N LEU A 1073 38.86 23.06 45.05
CA LEU A 1073 39.31 24.43 44.78
C LEU A 1073 38.20 25.34 44.22
N LEU A 1074 36.97 24.82 44.04
CA LEU A 1074 35.81 25.63 43.65
C LEU A 1074 35.20 26.35 44.87
N CYS A 1075 34.67 27.56 44.63
CA CYS A 1075 34.07 28.40 45.66
C CYS A 1075 32.91 29.24 45.11
N GLY A 1076 32.03 29.71 46.01
CA GLY A 1076 30.82 30.47 45.67
C GLY A 1076 29.56 29.61 45.63
N ALA A 1077 28.39 30.22 45.87
CA ALA A 1077 27.11 29.52 45.94
C ALA A 1077 26.83 28.73 44.63
N PRO A 1078 26.35 27.47 44.69
CA PRO A 1078 25.77 26.78 45.86
C PRO A 1078 26.78 26.11 46.82
N LEU A 1079 28.09 26.22 46.61
CA LEU A 1079 29.11 25.63 47.49
C LEU A 1079 29.29 26.43 48.79
N GLU A 1080 29.65 25.74 49.88
CA GLU A 1080 29.88 26.35 51.20
C GLU A 1080 31.21 27.14 51.27
N ASN A 1081 32.16 26.86 50.38
CA ASN A 1081 33.45 27.54 50.32
C ASN A 1081 33.29 29.00 49.85
N ASN A 1082 33.55 29.95 50.74
CA ASN A 1082 33.58 31.37 50.43
C ASN A 1082 34.92 31.75 49.76
N CYS A 1083 34.88 32.29 48.54
CA CYS A 1083 36.07 32.69 47.78
C CYS A 1083 36.87 33.80 48.51
N MET A 1084 37.82 33.44 49.40
CA MET A 1084 38.71 34.40 50.04
C MET A 1084 39.90 34.72 49.13
N THR A 1085 40.12 36.01 48.88
CA THR A 1085 41.25 36.54 48.11
C THR A 1085 42.52 36.62 48.97
N THR A 1086 43.33 35.56 49.01
CA THR A 1086 44.80 35.62 49.06
C THR A 1086 45.44 34.23 48.95
N PRO A 1087 46.53 34.04 48.19
CA PRO A 1087 47.25 32.77 48.11
C PRO A 1087 48.16 32.60 49.33
N GLN A 1088 47.89 31.61 50.18
CA GLN A 1088 48.91 31.09 51.10
C GLN A 1088 49.59 29.89 50.47
N VAL A 1089 50.79 30.16 49.96
CA VAL A 1089 51.87 29.17 49.87
C VAL A 1089 52.20 28.75 51.29
N SER A 1090 52.09 27.46 51.59
CA SER A 1090 52.74 26.84 52.74
C SER A 1090 53.52 25.63 52.25
N GLU A 1091 54.84 25.80 52.13
CA GLU A 1091 55.79 24.73 51.84
C GLU A 1091 56.00 23.81 53.06
N SER A 1092 55.86 22.52 52.75
CA SER A 1092 56.56 21.34 53.29
C SER A 1092 56.46 20.98 54.78
N SER A 1093 55.94 19.76 55.00
CA SER A 1093 56.63 18.80 55.86
C SER A 1093 56.79 17.49 55.10
N THR A 1094 58.03 17.21 54.70
CA THR A 1094 58.46 15.91 54.20
C THR A 1094 58.18 14.81 55.22
N LYS A 1095 57.23 13.93 54.92
CA LYS A 1095 57.27 12.53 55.38
C LYS A 1095 57.11 11.62 54.18
N LYS A 1096 58.16 10.83 53.93
CA LYS A 1096 58.09 9.63 53.11
C LYS A 1096 57.21 8.64 53.87
N ASP A 1097 55.97 8.48 53.44
CA ASP A 1097 55.19 7.28 53.72
C ASP A 1097 54.81 6.66 52.38
N THR A 1098 55.55 5.63 52.02
CA THR A 1098 55.15 4.66 51.02
C THR A 1098 54.03 3.81 51.60
N GLU A 1099 52.79 4.25 51.50
CA GLU A 1099 51.62 3.39 51.70
C GLU A 1099 50.50 3.79 50.73
N LYS A 1100 50.01 2.78 50.01
CA LYS A 1100 49.03 2.90 48.93
C LYS A 1100 47.63 3.05 49.55
N TRP A 1101 46.83 4.00 49.06
CA TRP A 1101 45.53 4.39 49.65
C TRP A 1101 44.35 3.41 49.40
N TYR A 1102 44.61 2.16 49.01
CA TYR A 1102 43.56 1.18 48.68
C TYR A 1102 43.66 -0.16 49.42
N ASP A 1103 44.51 -0.29 50.44
CA ASP A 1103 44.47 -1.46 51.31
C ASP A 1103 43.43 -1.25 52.41
N ILE A 1104 42.18 -1.62 52.11
CA ILE A 1104 41.16 -1.86 53.13
C ILE A 1104 41.65 -3.03 54.00
N ASP A 1105 41.86 -2.79 55.29
CA ASP A 1105 42.06 -3.87 56.26
C ASP A 1105 40.79 -4.73 56.29
N LYS A 1106 40.83 -5.85 55.57
CA LYS A 1106 39.73 -6.81 55.47
C LYS A 1106 39.29 -7.28 56.85
N ALA A 1107 40.18 -7.38 57.83
CA ALA A 1107 39.81 -7.78 59.18
C ALA A 1107 38.99 -6.69 59.90
N SER A 1108 39.33 -5.41 59.70
CA SER A 1108 38.57 -4.27 60.24
C SER A 1108 37.20 -4.11 59.55
N PHE A 1109 37.13 -4.32 58.24
CA PHE A 1109 35.86 -4.28 57.49
C PHE A 1109 34.92 -5.45 57.87
N TYR A 1110 35.44 -6.68 57.94
CA TYR A 1110 34.62 -7.82 58.41
C TYR A 1110 34.26 -7.68 59.90
N GLY A 1111 35.16 -7.14 60.73
CA GLY A 1111 34.89 -6.90 62.16
C GLY A 1111 33.79 -5.87 62.41
N SER A 1112 33.82 -4.74 61.69
CA SER A 1112 32.78 -3.70 61.77
C SER A 1112 31.45 -4.15 61.17
N SER A 1113 31.48 -4.93 60.09
CA SER A 1113 30.28 -5.49 59.47
C SER A 1113 29.62 -6.55 60.37
N CYS A 1114 30.41 -7.47 60.96
CA CYS A 1114 29.91 -8.49 61.88
C CYS A 1114 29.36 -7.88 63.18
N SER A 1115 30.00 -6.86 63.73
CA SER A 1115 29.51 -6.19 64.94
C SER A 1115 28.21 -5.41 64.68
N THR A 1116 28.09 -4.73 63.54
CA THR A 1116 26.86 -4.04 63.14
C THR A 1116 25.70 -5.03 62.93
N TRP A 1117 25.98 -6.16 62.26
CA TRP A 1117 24.99 -7.23 62.06
C TRP A 1117 24.55 -7.87 63.39
N PHE A 1118 25.48 -8.07 64.32
CA PHE A 1118 25.17 -8.60 65.65
C PHE A 1118 24.32 -7.63 66.48
N VAL A 1119 24.62 -6.33 66.45
CA VAL A 1119 23.82 -5.29 67.13
C VAL A 1119 22.41 -5.18 66.52
N PHE A 1120 22.30 -5.24 65.20
CA PHE A 1120 21.01 -5.25 64.51
C PHE A 1120 20.18 -6.47 64.90
N MET A 1121 20.77 -7.67 64.91
CA MET A 1121 20.09 -8.90 65.31
C MET A 1121 19.65 -8.86 66.78
N LEU A 1122 20.48 -8.32 67.67
CA LEU A 1122 20.11 -8.15 69.07
C LEU A 1122 18.95 -7.16 69.23
N GLY A 1123 18.99 -6.04 68.50
CA GLY A 1123 17.89 -5.06 68.48
C GLY A 1123 16.59 -5.64 67.94
N PHE A 1124 16.67 -6.44 66.88
CA PHE A 1124 15.52 -7.14 66.30
C PHE A 1124 14.91 -8.14 67.29
N VAL A 1125 15.73 -8.95 67.98
CA VAL A 1125 15.28 -9.89 69.02
C VAL A 1125 14.63 -9.16 70.20
N VAL A 1126 15.19 -8.02 70.63
CA VAL A 1126 14.63 -7.20 71.71
C VAL A 1126 13.28 -6.61 71.31
N ILE A 1127 13.12 -6.13 70.07
CA ILE A 1127 11.84 -5.61 69.54
C ILE A 1127 10.77 -6.71 69.52
N LEU A 1128 11.11 -7.92 69.09
CA LEU A 1128 10.19 -9.06 69.07
C LEU A 1128 9.87 -9.59 70.50
N TYR A 1129 10.77 -9.40 71.47
CA TYR A 1129 10.52 -9.79 72.86
C TYR A 1129 9.61 -8.80 73.59
N ILE A 1130 9.83 -7.50 73.40
CA ILE A 1130 9.11 -6.43 74.11
C ILE A 1130 7.74 -6.17 73.50
N ASN A 1131 7.61 -6.23 72.17
CA ASN A 1131 6.39 -5.83 71.48
C ASN A 1131 5.62 -7.05 70.91
N PRO A 1132 4.54 -7.50 71.58
CA PRO A 1132 3.78 -8.67 71.16
C PRO A 1132 3.07 -8.50 69.81
N TYR A 1133 2.86 -7.26 69.34
CA TYR A 1133 2.31 -7.00 68.00
C TYR A 1133 3.31 -7.38 66.90
N TRP A 1134 4.56 -6.91 66.98
CA TRP A 1134 5.61 -7.24 66.02
C TRP A 1134 6.01 -8.71 66.08
N ARG A 1135 5.94 -9.33 67.26
CA ARG A 1135 6.12 -10.79 67.41
C ARG A 1135 5.09 -11.58 66.63
N ARG A 1136 3.80 -11.19 66.69
CA ARG A 1136 2.73 -11.86 65.92
C ARG A 1136 2.90 -11.66 64.43
N ARG A 1137 3.16 -10.43 63.98
CA ARG A 1137 3.37 -10.14 62.55
C ARG A 1137 4.58 -10.84 61.95
N TRP A 1138 5.66 -10.96 62.73
CA TRP A 1138 6.84 -11.73 62.30
C TRP A 1138 6.56 -13.23 62.24
N LEU A 1139 5.83 -13.79 63.20
CA LEU A 1139 5.43 -15.20 63.16
C LEU A 1139 4.46 -15.49 61.99
N GLU A 1140 3.52 -14.60 61.70
CA GLU A 1140 2.65 -14.68 60.50
C GLU A 1140 3.46 -14.64 59.21
N PHE A 1141 4.45 -13.75 59.11
CA PHE A 1141 5.34 -13.68 57.95
C PHE A 1141 6.20 -14.95 57.79
N VAL A 1142 6.74 -15.48 58.88
CA VAL A 1142 7.50 -16.74 58.86
C VAL A 1142 6.60 -17.93 58.52
N GLU A 1143 5.35 -17.93 58.97
CA GLU A 1143 4.34 -18.93 58.63
C GLU A 1143 3.96 -18.86 57.14
N GLU A 1144 3.76 -17.66 56.57
CA GLU A 1144 3.57 -17.49 55.13
C GLU A 1144 4.79 -17.92 54.32
N CYS A 1145 6.01 -17.60 54.76
CA CYS A 1145 7.22 -18.10 54.10
C CYS A 1145 7.34 -19.63 54.18
N MET A 1146 6.98 -20.25 55.31
CA MET A 1146 6.96 -21.71 55.44
C MET A 1146 5.88 -22.35 54.55
N TYR A 1147 4.69 -21.76 54.44
CA TYR A 1147 3.65 -22.21 53.51
C TYR A 1147 4.10 -22.06 52.05
N THR A 1148 4.73 -20.95 51.70
CA THR A 1148 5.25 -20.70 50.35
C THR A 1148 6.36 -21.71 50.00
N CYS A 1149 7.28 -22.01 50.93
CA CYS A 1149 8.30 -23.05 50.73
C CYS A 1149 7.73 -24.48 50.71
N TYR A 1150 6.68 -24.77 51.49
CA TYR A 1150 6.00 -26.07 51.49
C TYR A 1150 5.27 -26.33 50.17
N TYR A 1151 4.53 -25.35 49.63
CA TYR A 1151 3.91 -25.45 48.32
C TYR A 1151 4.93 -25.48 47.18
N PHE A 1152 6.01 -24.69 47.29
CA PHE A 1152 7.12 -24.77 46.34
C PHE A 1152 7.78 -26.16 46.31
N LEU A 1153 7.98 -26.81 47.47
CA LEU A 1153 8.52 -28.18 47.56
C LEU A 1153 7.51 -29.25 47.12
N TYR A 1154 6.22 -29.05 47.38
CA TYR A 1154 5.14 -29.94 46.94
C TYR A 1154 4.97 -29.90 45.41
N ASP A 1155 5.02 -28.70 44.80
CA ASP A 1155 4.99 -28.51 43.35
C ASP A 1155 6.29 -28.94 42.67
N PHE A 1156 7.44 -28.83 43.36
CA PHE A 1156 8.71 -29.34 42.86
C PHE A 1156 8.76 -30.87 42.81
N VAL A 1157 8.15 -31.57 43.78
CA VAL A 1157 8.12 -33.04 43.82
C VAL A 1157 6.99 -33.62 42.94
N SER A 1158 5.87 -32.89 42.75
CA SER A 1158 4.78 -33.34 41.87
C SER A 1158 5.08 -33.18 40.37
N SER A 1159 6.04 -32.32 40.00
CA SER A 1159 6.39 -32.00 38.61
C SER A 1159 7.41 -32.95 37.93
N HIS A 1160 7.98 -33.96 38.63
CA HIS A 1160 9.15 -34.70 38.12
C HIS A 1160 9.09 -36.25 38.11
N CYS A 1161 7.92 -36.91 38.17
CA CYS A 1161 7.84 -38.36 37.87
C CYS A 1161 6.46 -38.80 37.35
N PRO A 1162 6.36 -39.37 36.13
CA PRO A 1162 5.16 -40.07 35.68
C PRO A 1162 5.28 -41.58 35.95
N THR A 1163 4.37 -42.15 36.72
CA THR A 1163 4.06 -43.59 36.67
C THR A 1163 2.55 -43.79 36.67
N SER A 1164 2.00 -44.30 35.57
CA SER A 1164 0.62 -44.81 35.44
C SER A 1164 0.60 -46.35 35.59
N PRO A 1165 -0.56 -47.04 35.42
CA PRO A 1165 -1.62 -47.23 36.41
C PRO A 1165 -1.86 -48.73 36.72
N GLN A 1166 -2.58 -49.09 37.81
CA GLN A 1166 -3.54 -50.24 37.82
C GLN A 1166 -4.23 -50.50 39.19
N HIS A 1167 -5.55 -50.68 39.07
CA HIS A 1167 -6.46 -51.59 39.79
C HIS A 1167 -6.93 -51.38 41.26
N GLN A 1168 -8.22 -51.02 41.33
CA GLN A 1168 -9.36 -51.70 41.98
C GLN A 1168 -9.69 -51.53 43.48
N GLY A 1169 -10.93 -51.05 43.69
CA GLY A 1169 -11.86 -51.49 44.74
C GLY A 1169 -11.88 -50.62 46.00
N VAL A 1170 -12.97 -50.45 46.74
CA VAL A 1170 -14.37 -50.89 46.67
C VAL A 1170 -15.10 -50.11 47.79
N GLN A 1171 -16.32 -49.66 47.49
CA GLN A 1171 -17.50 -49.47 48.36
C GLN A 1171 -17.48 -48.69 49.71
N HIS A 1172 -18.40 -47.70 49.74
CA HIS A 1172 -19.52 -47.50 50.67
C HIS A 1172 -19.40 -46.92 52.09
N PHE A 1173 -20.46 -46.12 52.34
CA PHE A 1173 -21.19 -45.80 53.59
C PHE A 1173 -20.74 -44.59 54.43
N LEU A 1174 -21.51 -43.50 54.25
CA LEU A 1174 -22.22 -42.70 55.28
C LEU A 1174 -22.22 -43.30 56.72
N PRO A 1175 -22.46 -42.52 57.81
CA PRO A 1175 -23.34 -41.33 57.81
C PRO A 1175 -23.05 -40.17 58.81
N TYR A 1176 -23.86 -39.10 58.63
CA TYR A 1176 -24.57 -38.25 59.61
C TYR A 1176 -23.81 -37.46 60.70
N ASN A 1177 -23.97 -36.13 60.69
CA ASN A 1177 -24.97 -35.32 61.45
C ASN A 1177 -24.39 -33.96 61.89
N ILE A 1178 -25.01 -32.82 61.48
CA ILE A 1178 -25.81 -31.89 62.32
C ILE A 1178 -24.93 -30.99 63.23
N SER A 1179 -25.08 -29.68 63.40
CA SER A 1179 -25.97 -28.63 62.87
C SER A 1179 -25.60 -27.30 63.57
N TYR A 1180 -25.72 -26.18 62.85
CA TYR A 1180 -26.34 -24.91 63.26
C TYR A 1180 -25.73 -23.97 64.34
N GLY A 1181 -25.82 -22.68 63.99
CA GLY A 1181 -25.98 -21.52 64.89
C GLY A 1181 -24.70 -20.70 65.03
N GLY A 1182 -24.64 -19.39 64.82
CA GLY A 1182 -25.67 -18.37 64.68
C GLY A 1182 -25.23 -17.10 65.42
N ILE A 1183 -24.76 -16.10 64.65
CA ILE A 1183 -24.83 -14.63 64.88
C ILE A 1183 -24.15 -14.04 66.16
N PRO A 1184 -24.07 -12.68 66.34
CA PRO A 1184 -22.83 -11.88 66.28
C PRO A 1184 -22.51 -11.18 67.63
N ILE A 1185 -21.53 -10.26 67.66
CA ILE A 1185 -21.61 -8.88 68.24
C ILE A 1185 -20.20 -8.27 68.38
N LEU A 1186 -20.10 -7.06 67.79
CA LEU A 1186 -19.22 -5.88 67.97
C LEU A 1186 -18.21 -5.84 69.13
N GLU A 1187 -16.97 -5.45 68.82
CA GLU A 1187 -16.44 -4.08 69.04
C GLU A 1187 -15.25 -3.79 68.11
#